data_AF-A0A945E766-F1
#
_entry.id   AF-A0A945E766-F1
#
_cell.length_a   1.000
_cell.length_b   1.000
_cell.length_c   1.000
_cell.angle_alpha   90.00
_cell.angle_beta   90.00
_cell.angle_gamma   90.00
#
_symmetry.space_group_name_H-M   'P 1'
#
loop_
_entity.id
_entity.type
_entity.pdbx_description
1 polymer ?
#
loop_
_entity_poly.entity_id
_entity_poly.type
_entity_poly.pdbx_seq_one_letter_code
_entity_poly.pdbx_strand_id
1 'polypeptide(L)'
;MDNNLKKYRLLGYFIIPFVAALLFKGLSSIPNENTTVISKEDSAFSNSNFSNEEINLVDFNFDVKPILSDKCYACHGPDEKARKANLRLDIEDGFYASLKDSESHFIVNRNNPNESEILKRINSEKIDYLMPPPDSNLILSEKEKNILKKWIDQGGKWEKHWSYNKPKLSEIPSTIFEDWTSNEIDYFIAKNLELKGLEPSEMEKKEILLRRVSFDLIGLPPTIVEIDSFLLDKSENAYEKAVNKLLASDSYGERMASIWMDLARYGDSHGYQDDQERIMWPWRDWVIHAYNKNLPYDKFMKWQIAGDMLPNASKEQILASGFNRNHKITQEGGVIPEEYRVEYVADRTITTSTIMMGLTVECARCHSHKYDPVSQKEFFNLFSFFNNVDENGIIAYGDTAPKPNLTIKKGETESELSFVNLPDSINKVTLMVMKESENLRKTYVLNRGSYDAPTYEVEPGTPKIILPFDEKKYPKNRIGLTKWFFEKDNPLTSRVAVNRIWQQFFGVGIVSTPDDFGSQGSKPINPELLDWLAYTYQNSDEWDTKKFIKRIVMSSTYRQSSKIKAENLIIDPDNTYLAQYPRQKLSAEMVRDNALASSGMLVKRIGGPSVKPMQPEGLWDEVTGGGGGSLAFYVPDTGENLFRRSLYTFWKRTVPPPSMMIFDAPTRDFCVTVRQKTSTPLQSLALMNDPQFLLAAENLSNKIFEESNLEIDDKIIKLYRTITARMPNSIELNKLNQYLEEVKNISNITEKEAFFSLGVLVYNLDETTQKS
;
A
#
# COMPACT_ATOMS: atom_id res chain seq x y z
N MET A 1 36.04 44.99 28.16
CA MET A 1 36.77 44.60 26.93
C MET A 1 36.34 43.25 26.35
N ASP A 2 35.49 42.44 27.01
CA ASP A 2 35.23 41.04 26.60
C ASP A 2 34.08 40.78 25.62
N ASN A 3 33.16 41.73 25.38
CA ASN A 3 32.02 41.46 24.48
C ASN A 3 32.32 41.64 22.99
N ASN A 4 33.40 42.32 22.61
CA ASN A 4 33.78 42.45 21.21
C ASN A 4 34.57 41.24 20.70
N LEU A 5 35.35 40.55 21.56
CA LEU A 5 36.11 39.35 21.17
C LEU A 5 35.22 38.13 20.86
N LYS A 6 34.03 38.00 21.47
CA LYS A 6 33.07 36.93 21.15
C LYS A 6 32.42 37.09 19.77
N LYS A 7 32.21 38.32 19.30
CA LYS A 7 31.56 38.60 17.99
C LYS A 7 32.47 38.24 16.81
N TYR A 8 33.79 38.41 16.96
CA TYR A 8 34.77 38.03 15.92
C TYR A 8 35.04 36.51 15.86
N ARG A 9 34.88 35.77 16.98
CA ARG A 9 34.98 34.30 16.96
C ARG A 9 33.82 33.65 16.19
N LEU A 10 32.58 34.13 16.36
CA LEU A 10 31.41 33.62 15.64
C LEU A 10 31.45 33.90 14.13
N LEU A 11 31.98 35.05 13.70
CA LEU A 11 32.22 35.32 12.28
C LEU A 11 33.27 34.38 11.67
N GLY A 12 34.32 34.05 12.43
CA GLY A 12 35.37 33.11 11.98
C GLY A 12 34.86 31.69 11.70
N TYR A 13 33.91 31.20 12.50
CA TYR A 13 33.30 29.88 12.29
C TYR A 13 32.44 29.77 11.03
N PHE A 14 31.96 30.89 10.48
CA PHE A 14 31.19 30.89 9.23
C PHE A 14 32.04 31.25 8.01
N ILE A 15 32.96 32.22 8.15
CA ILE A 15 33.73 32.73 7.02
C ILE A 15 34.84 31.74 6.62
N ILE A 16 35.48 31.07 7.57
CA ILE A 16 36.59 30.15 7.27
C ILE A 16 36.10 28.92 6.49
N PRO A 17 35.02 28.22 6.88
CA PRO A 17 34.47 27.12 6.07
C PRO A 17 33.91 27.58 4.73
N PHE A 18 33.33 28.78 4.67
CA PHE A 18 32.77 29.33 3.43
C PHE A 18 33.85 29.68 2.38
N VAL A 19 34.96 30.29 2.82
CA VAL A 19 36.11 30.57 1.96
C VAL A 19 36.84 29.27 1.58
N ALA A 20 36.94 28.30 2.50
CA ALA A 20 37.49 26.98 2.19
C ALA A 20 36.63 26.22 1.15
N ALA A 21 35.31 26.30 1.23
CA ALA A 21 34.38 25.72 0.25
C ALA A 21 34.50 26.40 -1.13
N LEU A 22 34.69 27.72 -1.17
CA LEU A 22 34.92 28.47 -2.42
C LEU A 22 36.28 28.12 -3.06
N LEU A 23 37.33 27.93 -2.25
CA LEU A 23 38.65 27.51 -2.74
C LEU A 23 38.63 26.05 -3.22
N PHE A 24 37.91 25.14 -2.54
CA PHE A 24 37.72 23.76 -3.00
C PHE A 24 36.94 23.70 -4.32
N LYS A 25 35.91 24.55 -4.47
CA LYS A 25 35.14 24.67 -5.72
C LYS A 25 35.96 25.25 -6.88
N GLY A 26 36.96 26.09 -6.59
CA GLY A 26 37.88 26.65 -7.57
C GLY A 26 39.02 25.70 -7.98
N LEU A 27 39.32 24.68 -7.18
CA LEU A 27 40.40 23.71 -7.41
C LEU A 27 39.93 22.34 -7.88
N SER A 28 38.64 22.02 -7.76
CA SER A 28 38.08 20.78 -8.29
C SER A 28 37.86 20.88 -9.81
N SER A 29 38.76 20.29 -10.59
CA SER A 29 38.48 19.91 -11.98
C SER A 29 37.45 18.78 -11.98
N ILE A 30 36.17 19.14 -11.86
CA ILE A 30 35.05 18.22 -12.04
C ILE A 30 34.96 17.95 -13.55
N PRO A 31 34.92 16.68 -14.01
CA PRO A 31 34.66 16.39 -15.42
C PRO A 31 33.29 16.97 -15.80
N ASN A 32 33.23 17.64 -16.96
CA ASN A 32 31.99 18.15 -17.55
C ASN A 32 31.02 16.97 -17.81
N GLU A 33 30.27 16.56 -16.79
CA GLU A 33 28.97 15.97 -17.03
C GLU A 33 28.05 17.11 -17.42
N ASN A 34 27.61 17.10 -18.67
CA ASN A 34 26.58 17.98 -19.19
C ASN A 34 25.31 17.78 -18.36
N THR A 35 25.21 18.52 -17.25
CA THR A 35 23.97 18.67 -16.53
C THR A 35 23.14 19.65 -17.34
N THR A 36 22.23 19.12 -18.16
CA THR A 36 21.21 19.91 -18.84
C THR A 36 20.29 20.51 -17.78
N VAL A 37 20.65 21.69 -17.29
CA VAL A 37 19.71 22.56 -16.61
C VAL A 37 18.78 23.06 -17.70
N ILE A 38 17.57 22.50 -17.77
CA ILE A 38 16.51 23.07 -18.61
C ILE A 38 16.15 24.42 -17.98
N SER A 39 16.83 25.47 -18.48
CA SER A 39 16.48 26.84 -18.18
C SER A 39 15.09 27.11 -18.75
N LYS A 40 14.29 27.91 -18.03
CA LYS A 40 12.93 28.30 -18.43
C LYS A 40 12.89 29.12 -19.74
N GLU A 41 14.04 29.42 -20.33
CA GLU A 41 14.21 30.33 -21.47
C GLU A 41 14.66 29.62 -22.75
N ASP A 42 15.02 28.34 -22.72
CA ASP A 42 15.15 27.49 -23.92
C ASP A 42 13.80 26.88 -24.33
N SER A 43 12.76 27.72 -24.36
CA SER A 43 11.46 27.40 -24.92
C SER A 43 11.51 27.41 -26.45
N ALA A 44 12.31 26.51 -27.04
CA ALA A 44 12.10 26.08 -28.43
C ALA A 44 10.92 25.09 -28.55
N PHE A 45 10.18 24.87 -27.46
CA PHE A 45 8.94 24.09 -27.39
C PHE A 45 7.70 24.94 -27.09
N SER A 46 7.69 26.20 -27.54
CA SER A 46 6.44 26.98 -27.60
C SER A 46 5.61 26.68 -28.85
N ASN A 47 5.87 25.58 -29.57
CA ASN A 47 5.13 25.17 -30.77
C ASN A 47 5.30 23.67 -31.08
N SER A 48 5.29 22.80 -30.06
CA SER A 48 4.78 21.46 -30.33
C SER A 48 3.28 21.64 -30.58
N ASN A 49 2.89 21.64 -31.84
CA ASN A 49 1.54 21.33 -32.30
C ASN A 49 1.17 19.94 -31.75
N PHE A 50 0.90 19.82 -30.45
CA PHE A 50 -0.22 19.01 -30.05
C PHE A 50 -1.39 19.73 -30.68
N SER A 51 -1.91 19.12 -31.75
CA SER A 51 -3.24 19.44 -32.21
C SER A 51 -4.09 19.64 -30.98
N ASN A 52 -4.80 20.78 -30.94
CA ASN A 52 -6.15 20.81 -30.42
C ASN A 52 -6.89 19.69 -31.15
N GLU A 53 -6.66 18.42 -30.78
CA GLU A 53 -7.61 17.38 -31.07
C GLU A 53 -8.86 17.88 -30.40
N GLU A 54 -9.79 18.35 -31.23
CA GLU A 54 -11.15 18.60 -30.83
C GLU A 54 -11.54 17.41 -29.97
N ILE A 55 -11.77 17.64 -28.67
CA ILE A 55 -12.21 16.60 -27.74
C ILE A 55 -13.55 16.10 -28.27
N ASN A 56 -13.58 15.18 -29.24
CA ASN A 56 -14.77 14.97 -30.07
C ASN A 56 -15.95 14.44 -29.26
N LEU A 57 -15.65 13.78 -28.14
CA LEU A 57 -16.60 13.36 -27.13
C LEU A 57 -16.04 13.68 -25.74
N VAL A 58 -16.74 14.54 -24.98
CA VAL A 58 -16.47 14.79 -23.56
C VAL A 58 -17.20 13.76 -22.70
N ASP A 59 -16.49 13.09 -21.79
CA ASP A 59 -17.05 12.14 -20.83
C ASP A 59 -17.37 12.82 -19.48
N PHE A 60 -18.54 12.54 -18.92
CA PHE A 60 -18.94 13.18 -17.67
C PHE A 60 -18.03 12.79 -16.49
N ASN A 61 -17.67 11.51 -16.37
CA ASN A 61 -16.88 10.98 -15.26
C ASN A 61 -15.42 11.38 -15.35
N PHE A 62 -14.84 11.36 -16.55
CA PHE A 62 -13.40 11.56 -16.74
C PHE A 62 -13.02 13.00 -17.09
N ASP A 63 -13.91 13.81 -17.67
CA ASP A 63 -13.58 15.19 -18.06
C ASP A 63 -14.34 16.24 -17.23
N VAL A 64 -15.65 16.07 -17.02
CA VAL A 64 -16.51 17.11 -16.41
C VAL A 64 -16.51 17.09 -14.89
N LYS A 65 -16.80 15.92 -14.31
CA LYS A 65 -16.94 15.75 -12.86
C LYS A 65 -15.70 16.14 -12.06
N PRO A 66 -14.45 15.89 -12.52
CA PRO A 66 -13.26 16.37 -11.83
C PRO A 66 -13.24 17.90 -11.68
N ILE A 67 -13.67 18.62 -12.73
CA ILE A 67 -13.79 20.09 -12.69
C ILE A 67 -14.81 20.50 -11.64
N LEU A 68 -15.97 19.84 -11.61
CA LEU A 68 -17.01 20.12 -10.62
C LEU A 68 -16.56 19.80 -9.18
N SER A 69 -15.87 18.68 -8.99
CA SER A 69 -15.34 18.23 -7.69
C SER A 69 -14.34 19.23 -7.13
N ASP A 70 -13.39 19.66 -7.97
CA ASP A 70 -12.32 20.57 -7.58
C ASP A 70 -12.81 22.03 -7.43
N LYS A 71 -13.62 22.51 -8.38
CA LYS A 71 -13.98 23.94 -8.48
C LYS A 71 -15.34 24.30 -7.89
N CYS A 72 -16.24 23.34 -7.70
CA CYS A 72 -17.65 23.63 -7.39
C CYS A 72 -18.18 22.95 -6.10
N TYR A 73 -17.79 21.72 -5.81
CA TYR A 73 -18.40 20.94 -4.70
C TYR A 73 -18.15 21.51 -3.31
N ALA A 74 -17.07 22.28 -3.10
CA ALA A 74 -16.84 22.95 -1.83
C ALA A 74 -18.01 23.87 -1.42
N CYS A 75 -18.68 24.51 -2.38
CA CYS A 75 -19.83 25.40 -2.13
C CYS A 75 -21.17 24.80 -2.61
N HIS A 76 -21.16 23.85 -3.52
CA HIS A 76 -22.35 23.28 -4.16
C HIS A 76 -22.38 21.75 -4.14
N GLY A 77 -21.75 21.14 -3.13
CA GLY A 77 -21.65 19.70 -2.95
C GLY A 77 -22.36 19.18 -1.70
N PRO A 78 -21.95 18.01 -1.19
CA PRO A 78 -22.69 17.29 -0.15
C PRO A 78 -22.70 17.96 1.24
N ASP A 79 -21.69 18.75 1.61
CA ASP A 79 -21.65 19.41 2.92
C ASP A 79 -22.70 20.52 3.08
N GLU A 80 -23.72 20.26 3.92
CA GLU A 80 -24.82 21.18 4.21
C GLU A 80 -24.36 22.51 4.82
N LYS A 81 -23.29 22.52 5.62
CA LYS A 81 -22.84 23.74 6.31
C LYS A 81 -22.10 24.69 5.38
N ALA A 82 -21.41 24.17 4.38
CA ALA A 82 -20.73 24.95 3.36
C ALA A 82 -21.65 25.34 2.18
N ARG A 83 -22.77 24.62 2.01
CA ARG A 83 -23.64 24.72 0.84
C ARG A 83 -24.24 26.11 0.63
N LYS A 84 -24.06 26.64 -0.57
CA LYS A 84 -24.65 27.90 -1.04
C LYS A 84 -25.86 27.63 -1.92
N ALA A 85 -26.87 28.49 -1.80
CA ALA A 85 -28.12 28.43 -2.57
C ALA A 85 -28.88 27.09 -2.51
N ASN A 86 -28.58 26.24 -1.50
CA ASN A 86 -29.06 24.86 -1.39
C ASN A 86 -28.83 24.01 -2.67
N LEU A 87 -27.88 24.40 -3.52
CA LEU A 87 -27.60 23.74 -4.80
C LEU A 87 -26.66 22.54 -4.60
N ARG A 88 -26.98 21.43 -5.26
CA ARG A 88 -26.23 20.16 -5.22
C ARG A 88 -25.83 19.74 -6.62
N LEU A 89 -24.60 20.02 -7.02
CA LEU A 89 -24.06 19.60 -8.32
C LEU A 89 -23.52 18.15 -8.29
N ASP A 90 -23.48 17.53 -7.13
CA ASP A 90 -23.03 16.16 -6.90
C ASP A 90 -24.14 15.10 -7.05
N ILE A 91 -25.39 15.51 -7.27
CA ILE A 91 -26.55 14.63 -7.53
C ILE A 91 -27.33 15.10 -8.76
N GLU A 92 -27.98 14.17 -9.46
CA GLU A 92 -28.70 14.45 -10.70
C GLU A 92 -29.80 15.52 -10.54
N ASP A 93 -30.65 15.38 -9.52
CA ASP A 93 -31.78 16.30 -9.28
C ASP A 93 -31.33 17.75 -9.08
N GLY A 94 -30.24 17.95 -8.32
CA GLY A 94 -29.70 19.28 -8.08
C GLY A 94 -28.99 19.85 -9.30
N PHE A 95 -28.47 18.97 -10.17
CA PHE A 95 -27.82 19.35 -11.41
C PHE A 95 -28.81 19.87 -12.47
N TYR A 96 -30.02 19.30 -12.52
CA TYR A 96 -31.11 19.72 -13.42
C TYR A 96 -32.17 20.60 -12.76
N ALA A 97 -31.93 21.05 -11.51
CA ALA A 97 -32.87 21.88 -10.79
C ALA A 97 -33.16 23.19 -11.55
N SER A 98 -34.43 23.62 -11.50
CA SER A 98 -34.81 24.96 -11.91
C SER A 98 -34.47 25.97 -10.80
N LEU A 99 -34.04 27.16 -11.21
CA LEU A 99 -33.75 28.27 -10.33
C LEU A 99 -35.01 29.12 -10.10
N LYS A 100 -35.30 29.43 -8.84
CA LYS A 100 -36.37 30.36 -8.39
C LYS A 100 -37.78 29.99 -8.89
N ASP A 101 -38.14 28.71 -8.89
CA ASP A 101 -39.47 28.22 -9.32
C ASP A 101 -39.86 28.65 -10.76
N SER A 102 -38.88 29.01 -11.60
CA SER A 102 -39.10 29.38 -13.00
C SER A 102 -39.05 28.14 -13.89
N GLU A 103 -40.05 27.95 -14.76
CA GLU A 103 -40.08 26.86 -15.76
C GLU A 103 -39.00 27.02 -16.86
N SER A 104 -38.30 28.15 -16.93
CA SER A 104 -37.36 28.48 -18.02
C SER A 104 -35.91 28.72 -17.58
N HIS A 105 -35.58 28.56 -16.30
CA HIS A 105 -34.23 28.87 -15.78
C HIS A 105 -33.60 27.64 -15.13
N PHE A 106 -32.75 26.93 -15.85
CA PHE A 106 -32.08 25.72 -15.39
C PHE A 106 -30.59 25.95 -15.14
N ILE A 107 -30.02 25.24 -14.16
CA ILE A 107 -28.56 25.19 -13.96
C ILE A 107 -27.88 24.70 -15.24
N VAL A 108 -28.38 23.58 -15.78
CA VAL A 108 -28.03 23.05 -17.09
C VAL A 108 -29.30 22.79 -17.89
N ASN A 109 -29.47 23.55 -18.98
CA ASN A 109 -30.57 23.38 -19.91
C ASN A 109 -30.12 22.44 -21.04
N ARG A 110 -30.59 21.19 -20.98
CA ARG A 110 -30.26 20.13 -21.97
C ARG A 110 -30.80 20.42 -23.38
N ASN A 111 -31.84 21.25 -23.49
CA ASN A 111 -32.48 21.57 -24.78
C ASN A 111 -31.88 22.83 -25.42
N ASN A 112 -31.38 23.76 -24.61
CA ASN A 112 -30.71 24.97 -25.08
C ASN A 112 -29.46 25.26 -24.26
N PRO A 113 -28.30 24.69 -24.64
CA PRO A 113 -27.02 24.84 -23.93
C PRO A 113 -26.68 26.28 -23.54
N ASN A 114 -26.88 27.24 -24.45
CA ASN A 114 -26.57 28.66 -24.25
C ASN A 114 -27.43 29.33 -23.17
N GLU A 115 -28.57 28.75 -22.81
CA GLU A 115 -29.41 29.24 -21.74
C GLU A 115 -29.00 28.72 -20.35
N SER A 116 -28.10 27.73 -20.28
CA SER A 116 -27.62 27.14 -19.03
C SER A 116 -26.96 28.18 -18.14
N GLU A 117 -27.46 28.32 -16.91
CA GLU A 117 -26.94 29.28 -15.94
C GLU A 117 -25.46 29.03 -15.62
N ILE A 118 -25.03 27.76 -15.58
CA ILE A 118 -23.62 27.44 -15.31
C ILE A 118 -22.70 28.08 -16.35
N LEU A 119 -23.04 28.05 -17.64
CA LEU A 119 -22.22 28.65 -18.70
C LEU A 119 -22.21 30.17 -18.62
N LYS A 120 -23.33 30.79 -18.22
CA LYS A 120 -23.39 32.24 -18.00
C LYS A 120 -22.50 32.68 -16.85
N ARG A 121 -22.47 31.91 -15.75
CA ARG A 121 -21.68 32.24 -14.56
C ARG A 121 -20.19 32.03 -14.75
N ILE A 122 -19.76 30.92 -15.38
CA ILE A 122 -18.32 30.66 -15.58
C ILE A 122 -17.67 31.59 -16.62
N ASN A 123 -18.48 32.22 -17.48
CA ASN A 123 -18.03 33.16 -18.51
C ASN A 123 -18.32 34.63 -18.17
N SER A 124 -18.83 34.93 -16.96
CA SER A 124 -19.18 36.31 -16.62
C SER A 124 -17.97 37.14 -16.22
N GLU A 125 -17.97 38.43 -16.59
CA GLU A 125 -17.01 39.42 -16.10
C GLU A 125 -17.50 40.11 -14.80
N LYS A 126 -18.76 39.92 -14.41
CA LYS A 126 -19.33 40.53 -13.21
C LYS A 126 -18.92 39.75 -11.97
N ILE A 127 -18.13 40.37 -11.10
CA ILE A 127 -17.53 39.74 -9.91
C ILE A 127 -18.57 39.10 -8.97
N ASP A 128 -19.75 39.70 -8.82
CA ASP A 128 -20.85 39.20 -7.98
C ASP A 128 -21.65 38.05 -8.60
N TYR A 129 -21.43 37.76 -9.88
CA TYR A 129 -22.14 36.73 -10.64
C TYR A 129 -21.21 35.61 -11.14
N LEU A 130 -19.92 35.92 -11.31
CA LEU A 130 -18.87 35.00 -11.72
C LEU A 130 -18.73 33.82 -10.74
N MET A 131 -18.56 32.63 -11.31
CA MET A 131 -18.27 31.41 -10.54
C MET A 131 -17.05 30.67 -11.13
N PRO A 132 -16.14 30.13 -10.30
CA PRO A 132 -16.07 30.31 -8.85
C PRO A 132 -15.86 31.78 -8.45
N PRO A 133 -16.36 32.21 -7.28
CA PRO A 133 -16.25 33.60 -6.87
C PRO A 133 -14.80 33.93 -6.50
N PRO A 134 -14.31 35.17 -6.72
CA PRO A 134 -12.88 35.47 -6.52
C PRO A 134 -12.35 35.20 -5.11
N ASP A 135 -13.21 35.27 -4.08
CA ASP A 135 -12.86 34.98 -2.68
C ASP A 135 -12.61 33.48 -2.42
N SER A 136 -13.03 32.59 -3.32
CA SER A 136 -12.73 31.15 -3.21
C SER A 136 -11.28 30.81 -3.61
N ASN A 137 -10.55 31.74 -4.25
CA ASN A 137 -9.22 31.53 -4.83
C ASN A 137 -9.16 30.39 -5.88
N LEU A 138 -10.30 30.02 -6.47
CA LEU A 138 -10.39 28.99 -7.50
C LEU A 138 -10.65 29.66 -8.85
N ILE A 139 -9.96 29.21 -9.90
CA ILE A 139 -10.09 29.74 -11.25
C ILE A 139 -10.32 28.56 -12.19
N LEU A 140 -11.29 28.70 -13.10
CA LEU A 140 -11.48 27.81 -14.23
C LEU A 140 -10.60 28.27 -15.39
N SER A 141 -9.76 27.38 -15.88
CA SER A 141 -9.02 27.57 -17.13
C SER A 141 -9.96 27.55 -18.34
N GLU A 142 -9.53 28.14 -19.46
CA GLU A 142 -10.29 28.11 -20.71
C GLU A 142 -10.54 26.68 -21.21
N LYS A 143 -9.60 25.76 -20.98
CA LYS A 143 -9.78 24.34 -21.29
C LYS A 143 -10.95 23.74 -20.48
N GLU A 144 -11.00 23.99 -19.18
CA GLU A 144 -12.08 23.48 -18.31
C GLU A 144 -13.44 24.07 -18.69
N LYS A 145 -13.51 25.37 -18.99
CA LYS A 145 -14.75 26.01 -19.48
C LYS A 145 -15.21 25.39 -20.80
N ASN A 146 -14.30 25.12 -21.73
CA ASN A 146 -14.60 24.49 -23.01
C ASN A 146 -15.09 23.04 -22.84
N ILE A 147 -14.51 22.28 -21.91
CA ILE A 147 -14.99 20.93 -21.55
C ILE A 147 -16.44 21.00 -21.05
N LEU A 148 -16.74 21.90 -20.10
CA LEU A 148 -18.09 22.08 -19.57
C LEU A 148 -19.08 22.49 -20.67
N LYS A 149 -18.69 23.46 -21.53
CA LYS A 149 -19.51 23.89 -22.66
C LYS A 149 -19.80 22.73 -23.61
N LYS A 150 -18.76 22.03 -24.06
CA LYS A 150 -18.91 20.96 -25.04
C LYS A 150 -19.73 19.79 -24.49
N TRP A 151 -19.58 19.47 -23.22
CA TRP A 151 -20.44 18.47 -22.57
C TRP A 151 -21.92 18.88 -22.53
N ILE A 152 -22.23 20.15 -22.25
CA ILE A 152 -23.61 20.65 -22.31
C ILE A 152 -24.13 20.64 -23.76
N ASP A 153 -23.30 21.03 -24.73
CA ASP A 153 -23.61 20.95 -26.16
C ASP A 153 -23.90 19.49 -26.61
N GLN A 154 -23.26 18.50 -25.96
CA GLN A 154 -23.52 17.06 -26.12
C GLN A 154 -24.79 16.57 -25.38
N GLY A 155 -25.62 17.47 -24.85
CA GLY A 155 -26.87 17.14 -24.14
C GLY A 155 -26.75 17.12 -22.62
N GLY A 156 -25.57 17.43 -22.05
CA GLY A 156 -25.40 17.68 -20.61
C GLY A 156 -25.86 16.53 -19.71
N LYS A 157 -25.61 15.28 -20.13
CA LYS A 157 -26.04 14.08 -19.40
C LYS A 157 -25.21 13.87 -18.13
N TRP A 158 -25.87 13.88 -16.98
CA TRP A 158 -25.29 13.62 -15.68
C TRP A 158 -25.10 12.11 -15.50
N GLU A 159 -23.98 11.72 -14.90
CA GLU A 159 -23.72 10.32 -14.59
C GLU A 159 -23.21 10.14 -13.16
N LYS A 160 -23.53 8.99 -12.58
CA LYS A 160 -22.97 8.59 -11.28
C LYS A 160 -21.45 8.43 -11.42
N HIS A 161 -20.71 8.69 -10.33
CA HIS A 161 -19.25 8.51 -10.31
C HIS A 161 -18.88 7.10 -10.80
N TRP A 162 -17.84 6.99 -11.63
CA TRP A 162 -17.42 5.75 -12.27
C TRP A 162 -17.28 4.60 -11.27
N SER A 163 -16.72 4.86 -10.08
CA SER A 163 -16.48 3.85 -9.05
C SER A 163 -17.74 3.30 -8.41
N TYR A 164 -18.87 4.02 -8.51
CA TYR A 164 -20.16 3.57 -8.01
C TYR A 164 -21.04 2.92 -9.08
N ASN A 165 -20.56 2.81 -10.32
CA ASN A 165 -21.20 2.02 -11.37
C ASN A 165 -20.74 0.57 -11.28
N LYS A 166 -21.63 -0.40 -11.47
CA LYS A 166 -21.26 -1.82 -11.44
C LYS A 166 -20.18 -2.13 -12.49
N PRO A 167 -19.09 -2.86 -12.14
CA PRO A 167 -18.10 -3.32 -13.10
C PRO A 167 -18.74 -4.16 -14.21
N LYS A 168 -18.31 -3.94 -15.45
CA LYS A 168 -18.76 -4.71 -16.61
C LYS A 168 -17.62 -5.57 -17.14
N LEU A 169 -17.97 -6.68 -17.81
CA LEU A 169 -16.99 -7.43 -18.58
C LEU A 169 -16.72 -6.65 -19.88
N SER A 170 -15.66 -5.84 -19.88
CA SER A 170 -15.20 -5.10 -21.05
C SER A 170 -14.84 -6.06 -22.19
N GLU A 171 -15.12 -5.69 -23.43
CA GLU A 171 -14.62 -6.42 -24.59
C GLU A 171 -13.09 -6.28 -24.67
N ILE A 172 -12.40 -7.36 -25.02
CA ILE A 172 -10.94 -7.35 -25.15
C ILE A 172 -10.61 -6.57 -26.43
N PRO A 173 -9.83 -5.49 -26.36
CA PRO A 173 -9.54 -4.67 -27.54
C PRO A 173 -8.56 -5.37 -28.50
N SER A 174 -8.63 -5.03 -29.78
CA SER A 174 -7.57 -5.33 -30.73
C SER A 174 -6.47 -4.27 -30.67
N THR A 175 -5.23 -4.68 -30.95
CA THR A 175 -4.05 -3.81 -30.92
C THR A 175 -3.07 -4.18 -32.02
N ILE A 176 -2.23 -3.24 -32.43
CA ILE A 176 -1.13 -3.51 -33.38
C ILE A 176 0.01 -4.35 -32.78
N PHE A 177 0.07 -4.47 -31.44
CA PHE A 177 1.15 -5.19 -30.74
C PHE A 177 0.79 -6.65 -30.42
N GLU A 178 0.07 -7.36 -31.29
CA GLU A 178 -0.42 -8.72 -31.02
C GLU A 178 0.72 -9.69 -30.63
N ASP A 179 1.87 -9.62 -31.32
CA ASP A 179 3.04 -10.47 -31.05
C ASP A 179 3.65 -10.27 -29.65
N TRP A 180 3.40 -9.12 -29.02
CA TRP A 180 3.86 -8.86 -27.65
C TRP A 180 2.87 -9.41 -26.62
N THR A 181 1.59 -9.58 -26.94
CA THR A 181 0.56 -9.96 -25.96
C THR A 181 0.62 -11.46 -25.59
N SER A 182 0.49 -11.79 -24.30
CA SER A 182 0.41 -13.19 -23.82
C SER A 182 -0.95 -13.55 -23.24
N ASN A 183 -1.71 -12.59 -22.71
CA ASN A 183 -3.05 -12.78 -22.19
C ASN A 183 -3.90 -11.51 -22.28
N GLU A 184 -5.13 -11.55 -21.76
CA GLU A 184 -6.11 -10.47 -21.87
C GLU A 184 -5.64 -9.14 -21.25
N ILE A 185 -4.83 -9.18 -20.17
CA ILE A 185 -4.28 -7.96 -19.55
C ILE A 185 -3.44 -7.19 -20.58
N ASP A 186 -2.65 -7.93 -21.35
CA ASP A 186 -1.70 -7.34 -22.29
C ASP A 186 -2.42 -6.64 -23.45
N TYR A 187 -3.59 -7.13 -23.89
CA TYR A 187 -4.39 -6.45 -24.91
C TYR A 187 -4.87 -5.07 -24.44
N PHE A 188 -5.37 -4.97 -23.21
CA PHE A 188 -5.79 -3.67 -22.66
C PHE A 188 -4.62 -2.70 -22.48
N ILE A 189 -3.46 -3.20 -22.01
CA ILE A 189 -2.26 -2.37 -21.85
C ILE A 189 -1.73 -1.94 -23.20
N ALA A 190 -1.52 -2.87 -24.13
CA ALA A 190 -1.03 -2.62 -25.47
C ALA A 190 -1.93 -1.64 -26.24
N LYS A 191 -3.26 -1.76 -26.12
CA LYS A 191 -4.17 -0.78 -26.72
C LYS A 191 -3.96 0.62 -26.15
N ASN A 192 -3.76 0.74 -24.84
CA ASN A 192 -3.49 2.04 -24.23
C ASN A 192 -2.14 2.61 -24.71
N LEU A 193 -1.09 1.78 -24.78
CA LEU A 193 0.21 2.18 -25.32
C LEU A 193 0.09 2.69 -26.77
N GLU A 194 -0.61 1.95 -27.62
CA GLU A 194 -0.90 2.32 -29.02
C GLU A 194 -1.58 3.70 -29.12
N LEU A 195 -2.62 3.93 -28.32
CA LEU A 195 -3.35 5.21 -28.28
C LEU A 195 -2.51 6.38 -27.77
N LYS A 196 -1.46 6.11 -26.99
CA LYS A 196 -0.52 7.12 -26.48
C LYS A 196 0.75 7.27 -27.30
N GLY A 197 0.91 6.49 -28.38
CA GLY A 197 2.13 6.47 -29.17
C GLY A 197 3.35 5.92 -28.42
N LEU A 198 3.12 5.07 -27.42
CA LEU A 198 4.15 4.38 -26.66
C LEU A 198 4.40 2.99 -27.24
N GLU A 199 5.63 2.49 -27.11
CA GLU A 199 5.96 1.12 -27.48
C GLU A 199 6.23 0.25 -26.25
N PRO A 200 5.73 -0.99 -26.20
CA PRO A 200 6.08 -1.90 -25.12
C PRO A 200 7.58 -2.25 -25.14
N SER A 201 8.12 -2.56 -23.96
CA SER A 201 9.50 -3.01 -23.80
C SER A 201 9.70 -4.48 -24.15
N GLU A 202 10.95 -4.82 -24.44
CA GLU A 202 11.38 -6.21 -24.68
C GLU A 202 11.13 -7.10 -23.44
N MET A 203 11.02 -8.41 -23.64
CA MET A 203 10.94 -9.36 -22.52
C MET A 203 12.21 -9.35 -21.68
N GLU A 204 12.07 -9.44 -20.36
CA GLU A 204 13.20 -9.44 -19.45
C GLU A 204 14.03 -10.74 -19.54
N LYS A 205 15.32 -10.63 -19.26
CA LYS A 205 16.20 -11.78 -19.11
C LYS A 205 15.68 -12.75 -18.05
N LYS A 206 15.79 -14.04 -18.33
CA LYS A 206 15.30 -15.12 -17.44
C LYS A 206 15.76 -14.98 -15.98
N GLU A 207 17.02 -14.64 -15.72
CA GLU A 207 17.55 -14.49 -14.36
C GLU A 207 16.82 -13.38 -13.56
N ILE A 208 16.70 -12.20 -14.16
CA ILE A 208 16.03 -11.04 -13.55
C ILE A 208 14.53 -11.31 -13.39
N LEU A 209 13.90 -11.94 -14.39
CA LEU A 209 12.49 -12.30 -14.33
C LEU A 209 12.22 -13.30 -13.18
N LEU A 210 13.08 -14.31 -12.99
CA LEU A 210 12.97 -15.26 -11.90
C LEU A 210 13.17 -14.58 -10.53
N ARG A 211 14.16 -13.68 -10.42
CA ARG A 211 14.38 -12.88 -9.20
C ARG A 211 13.14 -12.08 -8.84
N ARG A 212 12.60 -11.32 -9.80
CA ARG A 212 11.41 -10.49 -9.65
C ARG A 212 10.23 -11.30 -9.12
N VAL A 213 9.87 -12.38 -9.82
CA VAL A 213 8.72 -13.21 -9.43
C VAL A 213 8.93 -13.97 -8.13
N SER A 214 10.17 -14.31 -7.76
CA SER A 214 10.47 -14.92 -6.46
C SER A 214 10.22 -13.93 -5.31
N PHE A 215 10.69 -12.69 -5.43
CA PHE A 215 10.36 -11.67 -4.43
C PHE A 215 8.87 -11.38 -4.40
N ASP A 216 8.22 -11.22 -5.54
CA ASP A 216 6.79 -10.87 -5.56
C ASP A 216 5.88 -11.96 -4.98
N LEU A 217 6.17 -13.23 -5.28
CA LEU A 217 5.33 -14.35 -4.84
C LEU A 217 5.70 -14.90 -3.46
N ILE A 218 6.99 -14.97 -3.11
CA ILE A 218 7.43 -15.60 -1.85
C ILE A 218 8.28 -14.69 -0.98
N GLY A 219 8.66 -13.50 -1.44
CA GLY A 219 9.43 -12.51 -0.68
C GLY A 219 10.87 -12.91 -0.39
N LEU A 220 11.43 -13.85 -1.14
CA LEU A 220 12.79 -14.38 -0.96
C LEU A 220 13.51 -14.45 -2.33
N PRO A 221 14.85 -14.35 -2.35
CA PRO A 221 15.62 -14.55 -3.58
C PRO A 221 15.58 -16.03 -4.02
N PRO A 222 15.66 -16.32 -5.34
CA PRO A 222 15.87 -17.68 -5.82
C PRO A 222 17.29 -18.16 -5.46
N THR A 223 17.44 -19.46 -5.23
CA THR A 223 18.79 -20.05 -5.03
C THR A 223 19.54 -20.20 -6.36
N ILE A 224 20.87 -20.28 -6.34
CA ILE A 224 21.68 -20.54 -7.56
C ILE A 224 21.18 -21.80 -8.30
N VAL A 225 20.86 -22.86 -7.56
CA VAL A 225 20.36 -24.12 -8.14
C VAL A 225 19.04 -23.90 -8.89
N GLU A 226 18.15 -23.07 -8.36
CA GLU A 226 16.88 -22.74 -9.02
C GLU A 226 17.07 -21.86 -10.24
N ILE A 227 17.99 -20.89 -10.18
CA ILE A 227 18.37 -20.06 -11.32
C ILE A 227 18.92 -20.94 -12.45
N ASP A 228 19.92 -21.77 -12.15
CA ASP A 228 20.56 -22.63 -13.15
C ASP A 228 19.56 -23.64 -13.75
N SER A 229 18.70 -24.23 -12.92
CA SER A 229 17.63 -25.14 -13.39
C SER A 229 16.65 -24.43 -14.33
N PHE A 230 16.28 -23.18 -14.01
CA PHE A 230 15.37 -22.38 -14.84
C PHE A 230 16.00 -21.94 -16.17
N LEU A 231 17.30 -21.64 -16.18
CA LEU A 231 18.04 -21.30 -17.39
C LEU A 231 18.22 -22.50 -18.34
N LEU A 232 18.40 -23.69 -17.75
CA LEU A 232 18.51 -24.96 -18.49
C LEU A 232 17.16 -25.42 -19.06
N ASP A 233 16.03 -25.11 -18.41
CA ASP A 233 14.72 -25.46 -18.94
C ASP A 233 14.40 -24.66 -20.23
N LYS A 234 14.36 -25.38 -21.37
CA LYS A 234 14.04 -24.85 -22.70
C LYS A 234 12.59 -25.06 -23.11
N SER A 235 11.75 -25.64 -22.25
CA SER A 235 10.32 -25.80 -22.54
C SER A 235 9.61 -24.44 -22.61
N GLU A 236 8.59 -24.34 -23.46
CA GLU A 236 7.79 -23.12 -23.63
C GLU A 236 7.10 -22.68 -22.32
N ASN A 237 6.75 -23.65 -21.46
CA ASN A 237 6.12 -23.40 -20.17
C ASN A 237 7.11 -23.34 -18.98
N ALA A 238 8.41 -23.19 -19.22
CA ALA A 238 9.43 -23.12 -18.15
C ALA A 238 9.09 -22.05 -17.10
N TYR A 239 8.66 -20.86 -17.54
CA TYR A 239 8.29 -19.77 -16.63
C TYR A 239 7.02 -20.09 -15.83
N GLU A 240 6.02 -20.69 -16.48
CA GLU A 240 4.79 -21.10 -15.79
C GLU A 240 5.07 -22.16 -14.71
N LYS A 241 5.98 -23.12 -14.97
CA LYS A 241 6.41 -24.10 -13.96
C LYS A 241 7.04 -23.42 -12.74
N ALA A 242 7.90 -22.41 -12.95
CA ALA A 242 8.49 -21.64 -11.87
C ALA A 242 7.42 -20.89 -11.07
N VAL A 243 6.47 -20.22 -11.74
CA VAL A 243 5.33 -19.53 -11.10
C VAL A 243 4.49 -20.50 -10.29
N ASN A 244 4.13 -21.65 -10.84
CA ASN A 244 3.33 -22.67 -10.16
C ASN A 244 4.05 -23.21 -8.91
N LYS A 245 5.37 -23.44 -8.99
CA LYS A 245 6.18 -23.85 -7.84
C LYS A 245 6.17 -22.78 -6.74
N LEU A 246 6.33 -21.51 -7.10
CA LEU A 246 6.34 -20.40 -6.15
C LEU A 246 4.97 -20.19 -5.49
N LEU A 247 3.87 -20.25 -6.25
CA LEU A 247 2.51 -20.16 -5.71
C LEU A 247 2.14 -21.35 -4.80
N ALA A 248 2.77 -22.50 -4.99
CA ALA A 248 2.60 -23.68 -4.14
C ALA A 248 3.49 -23.68 -2.88
N SER A 249 4.48 -22.79 -2.79
CA SER A 249 5.38 -22.67 -1.65
C SER A 249 4.66 -22.15 -0.41
N ASP A 250 4.99 -22.67 0.77
CA ASP A 250 4.43 -22.14 2.03
C ASP A 250 4.89 -20.71 2.33
N SER A 251 6.01 -20.27 1.74
CA SER A 251 6.49 -18.87 1.84
C SER A 251 5.60 -17.88 1.08
N TYR A 252 4.68 -18.35 0.22
CA TYR A 252 3.66 -17.51 -0.42
C TYR A 252 2.76 -16.85 0.64
N GLY A 253 2.25 -17.63 1.58
CA GLY A 253 1.34 -17.12 2.62
C GLY A 253 2.01 -16.10 3.52
N GLU A 254 3.28 -16.30 3.86
CA GLU A 254 4.09 -15.32 4.60
C GLU A 254 4.29 -14.02 3.81
N ARG A 255 4.55 -14.11 2.49
CA ARG A 255 4.67 -12.93 1.64
C ARG A 255 3.37 -12.14 1.60
N MET A 256 2.24 -12.79 1.35
CA MET A 256 0.94 -12.14 1.31
C MET A 256 0.55 -11.55 2.69
N ALA A 257 0.83 -12.29 3.77
CA ALA A 257 0.58 -11.83 5.13
C ALA A 257 1.40 -10.58 5.48
N SER A 258 2.64 -10.44 4.99
CA SER A 258 3.49 -9.27 5.30
C SER A 258 2.84 -7.94 4.93
N ILE A 259 2.14 -7.88 3.80
CA ILE A 259 1.41 -6.69 3.36
C ILE A 259 0.11 -6.55 4.16
N TRP A 260 -0.55 -7.68 4.45
CA TRP A 260 -1.78 -7.70 5.25
C TRP A 260 -1.57 -7.16 6.67
N MET A 261 -0.37 -7.30 7.25
CA MET A 261 -0.06 -6.78 8.59
C MET A 261 -0.20 -5.25 8.68
N ASP A 262 0.11 -4.53 7.60
CA ASP A 262 -0.01 -3.07 7.55
C ASP A 262 -1.48 -2.64 7.50
N LEU A 263 -2.28 -3.31 6.67
CA LEU A 263 -3.71 -3.09 6.53
C LEU A 263 -4.44 -3.39 7.84
N ALA A 264 -4.04 -4.47 8.51
CA ALA A 264 -4.67 -4.94 9.73
C ALA A 264 -4.16 -4.25 10.99
N ARG A 265 -3.21 -3.31 10.91
CA ARG A 265 -2.61 -2.66 12.10
C ARG A 265 -2.02 -3.66 13.09
N TYR A 266 -1.39 -4.73 12.59
CA TYR A 266 -0.86 -5.78 13.45
C TYR A 266 0.30 -5.25 14.31
N GLY A 267 0.23 -5.52 15.61
CA GLY A 267 1.29 -5.22 16.56
C GLY A 267 1.32 -6.21 17.71
N ASP A 268 2.49 -6.41 18.30
CA ASP A 268 2.72 -7.30 19.45
C ASP A 268 2.66 -6.54 20.79
N SER A 269 2.20 -5.29 20.74
CA SER A 269 1.95 -4.43 21.90
C SER A 269 0.66 -3.61 21.72
N HIS A 270 0.13 -3.09 22.83
CA HIS A 270 -1.18 -2.43 22.87
C HIS A 270 -1.23 -1.07 22.17
N GLY A 271 -0.12 -0.35 22.12
CA GLY A 271 -0.04 1.04 21.68
C GLY A 271 -0.41 2.04 22.77
N TYR A 272 -0.22 3.33 22.48
CA TYR A 272 -0.29 4.48 23.42
C TYR A 272 0.90 4.59 24.39
N GLN A 273 0.84 5.47 25.40
CA GLN A 273 1.97 5.78 26.27
C GLN A 273 2.39 4.56 27.10
N ASP A 274 1.42 3.87 27.71
CA ASP A 274 1.66 2.62 28.45
C ASP A 274 1.59 1.40 27.51
N ASP A 275 2.63 1.23 26.70
CA ASP A 275 2.69 0.19 25.66
C ASP A 275 3.19 -1.17 26.18
N GLN A 276 2.27 -1.98 26.70
CA GLN A 276 2.53 -3.35 27.17
C GLN A 276 2.27 -4.43 26.11
N GLU A 277 2.71 -5.65 26.41
CA GLU A 277 2.64 -6.81 25.53
C GLU A 277 1.21 -7.20 25.15
N ARG A 278 1.05 -7.55 23.88
CA ARG A 278 -0.20 -8.02 23.28
C ARG A 278 0.05 -9.33 22.56
N ILE A 279 -0.84 -10.29 22.77
CA ILE A 279 -0.80 -11.56 22.04
C ILE A 279 -1.80 -11.53 20.89
N MET A 280 -1.31 -11.41 19.65
CA MET A 280 -2.11 -11.53 18.42
C MET A 280 -1.47 -12.44 17.36
N TRP A 281 -0.26 -12.96 17.59
CA TRP A 281 0.45 -13.79 16.62
C TRP A 281 -0.32 -15.05 16.14
N PRO A 282 -1.23 -15.71 16.91
CA PRO A 282 -2.03 -16.81 16.35
C PRO A 282 -2.95 -16.37 15.21
N TRP A 283 -3.42 -15.11 15.23
CA TRP A 283 -4.19 -14.54 14.13
C TRP A 283 -3.30 -14.28 12.90
N ARG A 284 -2.06 -13.81 13.08
CA ARG A 284 -1.09 -13.69 11.97
C ARG A 284 -0.82 -15.06 11.33
N ASP A 285 -0.65 -16.10 12.14
CA ASP A 285 -0.47 -17.47 11.65
C ASP A 285 -1.69 -17.95 10.85
N TRP A 286 -2.91 -17.60 11.29
CA TRP A 286 -4.13 -17.85 10.51
C TRP A 286 -4.13 -17.11 9.16
N VAL A 287 -3.68 -15.85 9.09
CA VAL A 287 -3.58 -15.12 7.82
C VAL A 287 -2.62 -15.83 6.86
N ILE A 288 -1.46 -16.27 7.34
CA ILE A 288 -0.49 -17.06 6.55
C ILE A 288 -1.14 -18.35 6.04
N HIS A 289 -1.83 -19.07 6.93
CA HIS A 289 -2.55 -20.29 6.60
C HIS A 289 -3.62 -20.07 5.53
N ALA A 290 -4.45 -19.04 5.68
CA ALA A 290 -5.56 -18.73 4.78
C ALA A 290 -5.05 -18.44 3.36
N TYR A 291 -3.97 -17.68 3.22
CA TYR A 291 -3.33 -17.46 1.91
C TYR A 291 -2.73 -18.74 1.33
N ASN A 292 -2.03 -19.55 2.14
CA ASN A 292 -1.45 -20.81 1.66
C ASN A 292 -2.53 -21.80 1.18
N LYS A 293 -3.65 -21.87 1.89
CA LYS A 293 -4.84 -22.64 1.48
C LYS A 293 -5.61 -22.01 0.33
N ASN A 294 -5.26 -20.80 -0.09
CA ASN A 294 -5.98 -20.02 -1.10
C ASN A 294 -7.47 -19.91 -0.74
N LEU A 295 -7.76 -19.60 0.52
CA LEU A 295 -9.12 -19.34 0.97
C LEU A 295 -9.71 -18.24 0.09
N PRO A 296 -10.86 -18.47 -0.59
CA PRO A 296 -11.47 -17.47 -1.45
C PRO A 296 -11.62 -16.13 -0.73
N TYR A 297 -11.32 -15.02 -1.41
CA TYR A 297 -11.24 -13.70 -0.78
C TYR A 297 -12.55 -13.28 -0.09
N ASP A 298 -13.69 -13.70 -0.63
CA ASP A 298 -15.00 -13.50 0.01
C ASP A 298 -15.12 -14.19 1.38
N LYS A 299 -14.65 -15.44 1.49
CA LYS A 299 -14.58 -16.18 2.75
C LYS A 299 -13.53 -15.60 3.68
N PHE A 300 -12.34 -15.27 3.18
CA PHE A 300 -11.25 -14.66 3.93
C PHE A 300 -11.70 -13.37 4.64
N MET A 301 -12.39 -12.48 3.91
CA MET A 301 -12.92 -11.26 4.51
C MET A 301 -14.14 -11.51 5.38
N LYS A 302 -15.04 -12.42 5.00
CA LYS A 302 -16.21 -12.77 5.81
C LYS A 302 -15.81 -13.27 7.20
N TRP A 303 -14.81 -14.13 7.29
CA TRP A 303 -14.35 -14.68 8.57
C TRP A 303 -13.67 -13.60 9.42
N GLN A 304 -12.90 -12.70 8.82
CA GLN A 304 -12.30 -11.57 9.53
C GLN A 304 -13.32 -10.55 10.06
N ILE A 305 -14.42 -10.32 9.32
CA ILE A 305 -15.45 -9.35 9.70
C ILE A 305 -16.47 -9.97 10.68
N ALA A 306 -16.88 -11.21 10.45
CA ALA A 306 -18.04 -11.80 11.11
C ALA A 306 -17.88 -13.31 11.43
N GLY A 307 -16.65 -13.80 11.52
CA GLY A 307 -16.39 -15.23 11.77
C GLY A 307 -16.95 -15.72 13.11
N ASP A 308 -17.01 -14.86 14.12
CA ASP A 308 -17.61 -15.13 15.42
C ASP A 308 -19.14 -15.31 15.37
N MET A 309 -19.78 -14.75 14.34
CA MET A 309 -21.24 -14.77 14.16
C MET A 309 -21.72 -15.87 13.20
N LEU A 310 -20.82 -16.71 12.70
CA LEU A 310 -21.19 -17.82 11.84
C LEU A 310 -21.99 -18.87 12.65
N PRO A 311 -23.04 -19.48 12.06
CA PRO A 311 -23.75 -20.57 12.73
C PRO A 311 -22.78 -21.71 13.07
N ASN A 312 -22.71 -22.09 14.35
CA ASN A 312 -21.75 -23.08 14.87
C ASN A 312 -20.30 -22.75 14.49
N ALA A 313 -19.90 -21.48 14.63
CA ALA A 313 -18.58 -20.99 14.27
C ALA A 313 -17.47 -21.87 14.85
N SER A 314 -16.57 -22.34 13.98
CA SER A 314 -15.38 -23.08 14.41
C SER A 314 -14.40 -22.15 15.12
N LYS A 315 -13.45 -22.71 15.88
CA LYS A 315 -12.39 -21.90 16.50
C LYS A 315 -11.55 -21.15 15.49
N GLU A 316 -11.33 -21.72 14.30
CA GLU A 316 -10.63 -21.03 13.20
C GLU A 316 -11.40 -19.80 12.72
N GLN A 317 -12.72 -19.92 12.57
CA GLN A 317 -13.57 -18.79 12.15
C GLN A 317 -13.62 -17.70 13.22
N ILE A 318 -13.71 -18.07 14.50
CA ILE A 318 -13.64 -17.11 15.61
C ILE A 318 -12.26 -16.46 15.65
N LEU A 319 -11.18 -17.23 15.48
CA LEU A 319 -9.80 -16.74 15.43
C LEU A 319 -9.61 -15.68 14.35
N ALA A 320 -10.12 -15.92 13.13
CA ALA A 320 -10.06 -14.99 12.02
C ALA A 320 -10.61 -13.59 12.36
N SER A 321 -11.68 -13.53 13.17
CA SER A 321 -12.32 -12.28 13.58
C SER A 321 -11.41 -11.35 14.40
N GLY A 322 -10.27 -11.86 14.91
CA GLY A 322 -9.22 -11.07 15.57
C GLY A 322 -8.70 -9.90 14.74
N PHE A 323 -8.89 -9.90 13.42
CA PHE A 323 -8.63 -8.78 12.53
C PHE A 323 -9.20 -7.45 13.06
N ASN A 324 -10.46 -7.46 13.53
CA ASN A 324 -11.13 -6.27 14.06
C ASN A 324 -10.66 -5.87 15.47
N ARG A 325 -9.77 -6.64 16.10
CA ARG A 325 -9.21 -6.37 17.44
C ARG A 325 -7.72 -5.97 17.39
N ASN A 326 -7.17 -5.76 16.19
CA ASN A 326 -5.80 -5.28 16.02
C ASN A 326 -5.64 -3.76 16.21
N HIS A 327 -6.70 -2.98 16.45
CA HIS A 327 -6.56 -1.56 16.80
C HIS A 327 -5.81 -1.38 18.13
N LYS A 328 -5.25 -0.19 18.36
CA LYS A 328 -4.62 0.15 19.64
C LYS A 328 -5.62 0.13 20.79
N ILE A 329 -5.16 -0.21 21.99
CA ILE A 329 -5.97 -0.15 23.22
C ILE A 329 -5.17 0.46 24.37
N THR A 330 -5.85 1.10 25.31
CA THR A 330 -5.20 1.82 26.41
C THR A 330 -5.44 1.15 27.76
N GLN A 331 -4.45 1.29 28.63
CA GLN A 331 -4.48 0.94 30.05
C GLN A 331 -4.12 2.15 30.93
N GLU A 332 -4.01 3.33 30.33
CA GLU A 332 -3.57 4.56 30.97
C GLU A 332 -4.56 5.00 32.04
N GLY A 333 -4.05 5.37 33.21
CA GLY A 333 -4.86 5.99 34.26
C GLY A 333 -5.38 7.36 33.82
N GLY A 334 -6.65 7.66 34.14
CA GLY A 334 -7.25 8.98 33.90
C GLY A 334 -7.89 9.16 32.52
N VAL A 335 -7.84 8.15 31.65
CA VAL A 335 -8.60 8.15 30.40
C VAL A 335 -10.10 8.02 30.65
N ILE A 336 -10.90 8.49 29.70
CA ILE A 336 -12.35 8.32 29.73
C ILE A 336 -12.67 7.03 28.95
N PRO A 337 -13.16 5.96 29.61
CA PRO A 337 -13.28 4.67 28.95
C PRO A 337 -14.21 4.70 27.73
N GLU A 338 -15.29 5.48 27.78
CA GLU A 338 -16.22 5.61 26.66
C GLU A 338 -15.60 6.29 25.44
N GLU A 339 -14.69 7.25 25.63
CA GLU A 339 -13.99 7.93 24.53
C GLU A 339 -13.19 6.92 23.71
N TYR A 340 -12.33 6.15 24.37
CA TYR A 340 -11.50 5.14 23.71
C TYR A 340 -12.32 4.01 23.12
N ARG A 341 -13.41 3.60 23.78
CA ARG A 341 -14.33 2.63 23.20
C ARG A 341 -14.93 3.12 21.89
N VAL A 342 -15.35 4.39 21.82
CA VAL A 342 -15.84 5.01 20.57
C VAL A 342 -14.72 5.06 19.52
N GLU A 343 -13.48 5.38 19.90
CA GLU A 343 -12.33 5.33 18.98
C GLU A 343 -12.08 3.92 18.43
N TYR A 344 -12.21 2.87 19.24
CA TYR A 344 -12.00 1.49 18.80
C TYR A 344 -13.03 1.07 17.75
N VAL A 345 -14.29 1.46 17.93
CA VAL A 345 -15.35 1.19 16.96
C VAL A 345 -15.15 2.03 15.69
N ALA A 346 -14.71 3.28 15.83
CA ALA A 346 -14.36 4.14 14.70
C ALA A 346 -13.21 3.52 13.87
N ASP A 347 -12.14 3.03 14.51
CA ASP A 347 -11.01 2.36 13.83
C ASP A 347 -11.47 1.16 12.99
N ARG A 348 -12.31 0.28 13.56
CA ARG A 348 -12.87 -0.88 12.83
C ARG A 348 -13.69 -0.46 11.63
N THR A 349 -14.48 0.60 11.79
CA THR A 349 -15.35 1.18 10.76
C THR A 349 -14.52 1.76 9.62
N ILE A 350 -13.54 2.60 9.95
CA ILE A 350 -12.64 3.25 8.98
C ILE A 350 -11.85 2.18 8.24
N THR A 351 -11.19 1.28 8.96
CA THR A 351 -10.39 0.20 8.37
C THR A 351 -11.21 -0.66 7.43
N THR A 352 -12.38 -1.14 7.85
CA THR A 352 -13.21 -2.00 7.00
C THR A 352 -13.62 -1.25 5.75
N SER A 353 -13.96 0.04 5.86
CA SER A 353 -14.30 0.89 4.71
C SER A 353 -13.11 1.09 3.78
N THR A 354 -11.93 1.40 4.29
CA THR A 354 -10.70 1.55 3.49
C THR A 354 -10.37 0.26 2.74
N ILE A 355 -10.48 -0.90 3.40
CA ILE A 355 -10.09 -2.18 2.80
C ILE A 355 -11.13 -2.69 1.80
N MET A 356 -12.43 -2.56 2.11
CA MET A 356 -13.51 -3.13 1.31
C MET A 356 -14.11 -2.18 0.29
N MET A 357 -14.12 -0.88 0.58
CA MET A 357 -14.74 0.14 -0.29
C MET A 357 -13.70 1.05 -0.93
N GLY A 358 -12.49 1.14 -0.38
CA GLY A 358 -11.49 2.09 -0.85
C GLY A 358 -12.01 3.52 -0.78
N LEU A 359 -12.70 3.88 0.30
CA LEU A 359 -13.23 5.23 0.51
C LEU A 359 -12.77 5.79 1.86
N THR A 360 -12.53 7.10 1.88
CA THR A 360 -12.13 7.91 3.04
C THR A 360 -13.36 8.35 3.87
N VAL A 361 -14.12 7.38 4.40
CA VAL A 361 -15.34 7.67 5.18
C VAL A 361 -15.08 8.38 6.52
N GLU A 362 -13.82 8.47 6.96
CA GLU A 362 -13.44 9.08 8.25
C GLU A 362 -13.88 10.54 8.37
N CYS A 363 -13.79 11.34 7.29
CA CYS A 363 -14.28 12.73 7.30
C CYS A 363 -15.77 12.80 7.67
N ALA A 364 -16.54 11.77 7.31
CA ALA A 364 -17.96 11.69 7.61
C ALA A 364 -18.25 11.53 9.12
N ARG A 365 -17.24 11.27 9.96
CA ARG A 365 -17.40 11.14 11.42
C ARG A 365 -17.89 12.44 12.06
N CYS A 366 -17.35 13.59 11.64
CA CYS A 366 -17.58 14.87 12.29
C CYS A 366 -18.64 15.73 11.60
N HIS A 367 -18.79 15.57 10.29
CA HIS A 367 -19.78 16.25 9.43
C HIS A 367 -20.01 15.38 8.19
N SER A 368 -21.04 15.65 7.38
CA SER A 368 -21.18 14.94 6.09
C SER A 368 -19.94 15.14 5.23
N HIS A 369 -19.49 14.09 4.56
CA HIS A 369 -18.25 14.12 3.78
C HIS A 369 -18.27 15.28 2.77
N LYS A 370 -17.12 15.93 2.56
CA LYS A 370 -17.03 17.20 1.83
C LYS A 370 -17.25 17.04 0.32
N TYR A 371 -16.80 15.94 -0.26
CA TYR A 371 -16.80 15.71 -1.71
C TYR A 371 -17.68 14.53 -2.14
N ASP A 372 -17.51 13.37 -1.49
CA ASP A 372 -18.37 12.22 -1.70
C ASP A 372 -19.72 12.31 -0.97
N PRO A 373 -20.80 11.76 -1.55
CA PRO A 373 -22.15 11.80 -0.99
C PRO A 373 -22.34 10.74 0.11
N VAL A 374 -21.49 10.82 1.14
CA VAL A 374 -21.60 10.01 2.37
C VAL A 374 -21.93 10.96 3.51
N SER A 375 -23.14 10.82 4.06
CA SER A 375 -23.59 11.64 5.18
C SER A 375 -22.95 11.20 6.50
N GLN A 376 -22.93 12.10 7.48
CA GLN A 376 -22.51 11.74 8.84
C GLN A 376 -23.37 10.60 9.42
N LYS A 377 -24.68 10.63 9.13
CA LYS A 377 -25.59 9.57 9.52
C LYS A 377 -25.14 8.20 8.99
N GLU A 378 -24.75 8.13 7.72
CA GLU A 378 -24.30 6.88 7.10
C GLU A 378 -22.97 6.37 7.68
N PHE A 379 -22.08 7.26 8.11
CA PHE A 379 -20.90 6.85 8.89
C PHE A 379 -21.31 6.13 10.17
N PHE A 380 -22.24 6.70 10.94
CA PHE A 380 -22.71 6.07 12.17
C PHE A 380 -23.61 4.84 11.93
N ASN A 381 -24.29 4.75 10.78
CA ASN A 381 -24.95 3.51 10.35
C ASN A 381 -23.93 2.38 10.16
N LEU A 382 -22.78 2.67 9.53
CA LEU A 382 -21.73 1.68 9.34
C LEU A 382 -21.03 1.35 10.66
N PHE A 383 -20.76 2.36 11.49
CA PHE A 383 -20.24 2.23 12.85
C PHE A 383 -21.06 1.25 13.69
N SER A 384 -22.38 1.28 13.55
CA SER A 384 -23.29 0.43 14.31
C SER A 384 -23.05 -1.07 14.10
N PHE A 385 -22.45 -1.52 12.99
CA PHE A 385 -22.09 -2.93 12.81
C PHE A 385 -20.98 -3.41 13.76
N PHE A 386 -20.16 -2.49 14.28
CA PHE A 386 -18.99 -2.79 15.11
C PHE A 386 -19.17 -2.35 16.57
N ASN A 387 -20.28 -1.71 16.90
CA ASN A 387 -20.55 -1.12 18.22
C ASN A 387 -21.07 -2.12 19.28
N ASN A 388 -21.23 -3.39 18.90
CA ASN A 388 -21.84 -4.44 19.73
C ASN A 388 -20.81 -5.46 20.26
N VAL A 389 -19.66 -4.97 20.68
CA VAL A 389 -18.62 -5.77 21.35
C VAL A 389 -18.61 -5.40 22.82
N ASP A 390 -18.60 -6.40 23.71
CA ASP A 390 -18.51 -6.20 25.17
C ASP A 390 -17.08 -5.79 25.58
N GLU A 391 -16.72 -4.54 25.27
CA GLU A 391 -15.47 -3.90 25.68
C GLU A 391 -15.73 -2.58 26.41
N ASN A 392 -14.78 -2.19 27.26
CA ASN A 392 -14.91 -1.06 28.18
C ASN A 392 -14.05 0.16 27.79
N GLY A 393 -13.23 0.08 26.74
CA GLY A 393 -12.34 1.18 26.32
C GLY A 393 -11.11 1.43 27.20
N ILE A 394 -10.99 0.71 28.32
CA ILE A 394 -9.80 0.64 29.16
C ILE A 394 -9.57 -0.82 29.58
N ILE A 395 -8.31 -1.22 29.71
CA ILE A 395 -7.92 -2.56 30.17
C ILE A 395 -7.14 -2.49 31.48
N ALA A 396 -7.02 -3.63 32.17
CA ALA A 396 -6.16 -3.72 33.35
C ALA A 396 -4.70 -3.88 32.95
N TYR A 397 -3.78 -3.32 33.75
CA TYR A 397 -2.34 -3.54 33.58
C TYR A 397 -2.01 -5.03 33.56
N GLY A 398 -1.16 -5.43 32.61
CA GLY A 398 -0.73 -6.82 32.42
C GLY A 398 -1.72 -7.71 31.65
N ASP A 399 -2.89 -7.20 31.25
CA ASP A 399 -3.81 -7.96 30.39
C ASP A 399 -3.33 -7.94 28.94
N THR A 400 -2.84 -9.08 28.45
CA THR A 400 -2.30 -9.20 27.08
C THR A 400 -3.36 -9.46 26.01
N ALA A 401 -4.58 -9.82 26.43
CA ALA A 401 -5.67 -10.23 25.55
C ALA A 401 -7.03 -9.99 26.23
N PRO A 402 -7.47 -8.73 26.35
CA PRO A 402 -8.73 -8.38 27.01
C PRO A 402 -9.94 -8.99 26.30
N LYS A 403 -11.04 -9.11 27.04
CA LYS A 403 -12.28 -9.69 26.50
C LYS A 403 -12.90 -8.80 25.40
N PRO A 404 -13.70 -9.37 24.49
CA PRO A 404 -13.80 -10.81 24.23
C PRO A 404 -12.50 -11.40 23.66
N ASN A 405 -12.19 -12.63 24.06
CA ASN A 405 -10.96 -13.32 23.72
C ASN A 405 -11.21 -14.82 23.47
N LEU A 406 -10.25 -15.47 22.81
CA LEU A 406 -10.23 -16.90 22.52
C LEU A 406 -8.98 -17.50 23.12
N THR A 407 -9.13 -18.60 23.86
CA THR A 407 -8.00 -19.41 24.32
C THR A 407 -7.84 -20.64 23.42
N ILE A 408 -6.63 -20.80 22.87
CA ILE A 408 -6.20 -21.97 22.11
C ILE A 408 -5.31 -22.81 23.02
N LYS A 409 -5.62 -24.10 23.15
CA LYS A 409 -4.84 -25.07 23.94
C LYS A 409 -3.95 -25.92 23.03
N LYS A 410 -2.83 -26.44 23.54
CA LYS A 410 -1.89 -27.26 22.77
C LYS A 410 -2.53 -28.46 22.05
N GLY A 411 -3.48 -29.16 22.69
CA GLY A 411 -4.19 -30.27 22.02
C GLY A 411 -5.04 -29.84 20.80
N GLU A 412 -5.43 -28.57 20.71
CA GLU A 412 -6.21 -28.04 19.58
C GLU A 412 -5.30 -27.70 18.39
N THR A 413 -4.02 -27.44 18.64
CA THR A 413 -3.00 -27.28 17.59
C THR A 413 -2.50 -28.61 17.03
N GLU A 414 -2.91 -29.74 17.61
CA GLU A 414 -2.66 -31.08 17.05
C GLU A 414 -3.78 -31.53 16.09
N SER A 415 -4.88 -30.77 16.01
CA SER A 415 -6.06 -31.11 15.20
C SER A 415 -6.61 -29.89 14.44
N GLU A 416 -7.58 -29.18 15.01
CA GLU A 416 -8.35 -28.12 14.32
C GLU A 416 -7.53 -26.90 13.92
N LEU A 417 -6.48 -26.56 14.68
CA LEU A 417 -5.66 -25.36 14.50
C LEU A 417 -4.18 -25.69 14.26
N SER A 418 -3.92 -26.70 13.41
CA SER A 418 -2.56 -27.22 13.17
C SER A 418 -1.56 -26.22 12.59
N PHE A 419 -2.02 -25.06 12.13
CA PHE A 419 -1.19 -23.97 11.63
C PHE A 419 -0.71 -23.03 12.75
N VAL A 420 -1.29 -23.10 13.95
CA VAL A 420 -0.87 -22.29 15.10
C VAL A 420 0.30 -23.01 15.77
N ASN A 421 1.51 -22.46 15.61
CA ASN A 421 2.72 -23.11 16.07
C ASN A 421 3.04 -22.73 17.53
N LEU A 422 2.47 -23.48 18.48
CA LEU A 422 2.76 -23.29 19.92
C LEU A 422 4.11 -23.93 20.29
N PRO A 423 5.07 -23.16 20.86
CA PRO A 423 6.30 -23.73 21.41
C PRO A 423 6.00 -24.72 22.54
N ASP A 424 6.92 -25.66 22.78
CA ASP A 424 6.73 -26.69 23.81
C ASP A 424 6.57 -26.14 25.23
N SER A 425 7.12 -24.96 25.49
CA SER A 425 6.97 -24.24 26.76
C SER A 425 5.58 -23.61 26.97
N ILE A 426 4.72 -23.57 25.94
CA ILE A 426 3.41 -22.90 25.98
C ILE A 426 2.29 -23.92 25.80
N ASN A 427 1.55 -24.21 26.87
CA ASN A 427 0.41 -25.15 26.84
C ASN A 427 -0.91 -24.52 26.39
N LYS A 428 -1.02 -23.19 26.44
CA LYS A 428 -2.18 -22.43 25.97
C LYS A 428 -1.78 -20.99 25.62
N VAL A 429 -2.48 -20.40 24.66
CA VAL A 429 -2.35 -18.99 24.29
C VAL A 429 -3.74 -18.35 24.24
N THR A 430 -3.86 -17.09 24.66
CA THR A 430 -5.11 -16.34 24.59
C THR A 430 -4.88 -15.08 23.77
N LEU A 431 -5.81 -14.78 22.86
CA LEU A 431 -5.78 -13.60 22.02
C LEU A 431 -7.16 -12.96 21.89
N MET A 432 -7.19 -11.70 21.47
CA MET A 432 -8.45 -11.00 21.25
C MET A 432 -9.14 -11.46 19.97
N VAL A 433 -10.46 -11.59 20.03
CA VAL A 433 -11.34 -11.91 18.90
C VAL A 433 -12.59 -11.05 18.98
N MET A 434 -13.41 -11.04 17.93
CA MET A 434 -14.75 -10.48 18.05
C MET A 434 -15.66 -11.46 18.78
N LYS A 435 -16.65 -10.92 19.48
CA LYS A 435 -17.82 -11.67 19.96
C LYS A 435 -18.97 -10.69 20.05
N GLU A 436 -20.03 -10.93 19.30
CA GLU A 436 -21.26 -10.16 19.41
C GLU A 436 -21.85 -10.25 20.83
N SER A 437 -22.21 -9.10 21.40
CA SER A 437 -22.91 -9.03 22.67
C SER A 437 -24.37 -9.48 22.53
N GLU A 438 -24.90 -10.11 23.58
CA GLU A 438 -26.36 -10.35 23.70
C GLU A 438 -27.10 -9.05 24.05
N ASN A 439 -26.41 -8.08 24.66
CA ASN A 439 -26.94 -6.78 25.01
C ASN A 439 -26.53 -5.75 23.96
N LEU A 440 -27.28 -5.71 22.86
CA LEU A 440 -26.99 -4.78 21.75
C LEU A 440 -27.02 -3.33 22.23
N ARG A 441 -25.94 -2.61 21.93
CA ARG A 441 -25.82 -1.19 22.29
C ARG A 441 -26.51 -0.35 21.21
N LYS A 442 -27.18 0.70 21.66
CA LYS A 442 -27.71 1.71 20.75
C LYS A 442 -26.56 2.53 20.17
N THR A 443 -26.64 2.81 18.88
CA THR A 443 -25.69 3.71 18.21
C THR A 443 -26.35 5.06 17.99
N TYR A 444 -25.62 6.15 18.25
CA TYR A 444 -26.09 7.51 18.03
C TYR A 444 -25.16 8.23 17.06
N VAL A 445 -25.70 9.16 16.28
CA VAL A 445 -24.87 10.15 15.61
C VAL A 445 -24.25 11.07 16.66
N LEU A 446 -22.93 11.21 16.65
CA LEU A 446 -22.22 12.05 17.60
C LEU A 446 -21.96 13.44 17.03
N ASN A 447 -22.30 14.50 17.78
CA ASN A 447 -22.04 15.86 17.35
C ASN A 447 -20.53 16.11 17.23
N ARG A 448 -20.06 16.43 16.02
CA ARG A 448 -18.63 16.54 15.67
C ARG A 448 -17.81 15.28 16.05
N GLY A 449 -18.45 14.11 16.11
CA GLY A 449 -17.76 12.86 16.45
C GLY A 449 -17.41 12.71 17.94
N SER A 450 -17.88 13.60 18.82
CA SER A 450 -17.56 13.59 20.27
C SER A 450 -18.37 12.53 21.02
N TYR A 451 -17.68 11.68 21.79
CA TYR A 451 -18.29 10.54 22.49
C TYR A 451 -19.37 10.96 23.50
N ASP A 452 -19.24 12.15 24.10
CA ASP A 452 -20.13 12.69 25.13
C ASP A 452 -21.29 13.54 24.57
N ALA A 453 -21.39 13.67 23.23
CA ALA A 453 -22.41 14.48 22.57
C ALA A 453 -23.30 13.65 21.61
N PRO A 454 -24.01 12.61 22.10
CA PRO A 454 -24.94 11.85 21.29
C PRO A 454 -26.14 12.72 20.86
N THR A 455 -26.62 12.50 19.64
CA THR A 455 -27.78 13.21 19.09
C THR A 455 -28.98 12.27 18.96
N TYR A 456 -29.21 11.68 17.81
CA TYR A 456 -30.29 10.75 17.53
C TYR A 456 -29.76 9.35 17.21
N GLU A 457 -30.59 8.35 17.53
CA GLU A 457 -30.29 6.93 17.35
C GLU A 457 -30.27 6.54 15.87
N VAL A 458 -29.37 5.61 15.52
CA VAL A 458 -29.24 5.03 14.19
C VAL A 458 -29.07 3.52 14.26
N GLU A 459 -29.57 2.84 13.23
CA GLU A 459 -29.48 1.39 13.06
C GLU A 459 -28.32 1.01 12.11
N PRO A 460 -27.87 -0.25 12.10
CA PRO A 460 -26.90 -0.71 11.11
C PRO A 460 -27.35 -0.49 9.67
N GLY A 461 -26.47 0.05 8.83
CA GLY A 461 -26.74 0.34 7.43
C GLY A 461 -25.49 0.81 6.67
N THR A 462 -25.58 0.91 5.35
CA THR A 462 -24.43 1.22 4.46
C THR A 462 -24.67 2.50 3.66
N PRO A 463 -23.61 3.15 3.12
CA PRO A 463 -23.77 4.31 2.26
C PRO A 463 -24.59 3.99 1.01
N LYS A 464 -25.72 4.69 0.84
CA LYS A 464 -26.70 4.38 -0.22
C LYS A 464 -26.14 4.61 -1.62
N ILE A 465 -25.18 5.53 -1.76
CA ILE A 465 -24.54 5.82 -3.04
C ILE A 465 -23.82 4.60 -3.61
N ILE A 466 -23.30 3.70 -2.77
CA ILE A 466 -22.60 2.50 -3.23
C ILE A 466 -23.63 1.47 -3.67
N LEU A 467 -24.43 1.01 -2.69
CA LEU A 467 -25.51 0.05 -2.84
C LEU A 467 -26.40 0.17 -1.60
N PRO A 468 -27.71 0.46 -1.72
CA PRO A 468 -28.60 0.50 -0.57
C PRO A 468 -28.59 -0.82 0.21
N PHE A 469 -28.61 -0.75 1.55
CA PHE A 469 -28.71 -1.95 2.38
C PHE A 469 -30.15 -2.51 2.36
N ASP A 470 -30.32 -3.72 1.81
CA ASP A 470 -31.62 -4.40 1.79
C ASP A 470 -31.84 -5.19 3.09
N GLU A 471 -32.57 -4.58 4.03
CA GLU A 471 -32.92 -5.16 5.32
C GLU A 471 -33.82 -6.41 5.22
N LYS A 472 -34.50 -6.61 4.09
CA LYS A 472 -35.30 -7.83 3.87
C LYS A 472 -34.43 -9.01 3.45
N LYS A 473 -33.29 -8.71 2.81
CA LYS A 473 -32.33 -9.71 2.31
C LYS A 473 -31.25 -10.05 3.34
N TYR A 474 -30.86 -9.07 4.16
CA TYR A 474 -29.71 -9.20 5.07
C TYR A 474 -30.06 -8.84 6.51
N PRO A 475 -29.54 -9.60 7.50
CA PRO A 475 -29.67 -9.22 8.90
C PRO A 475 -28.87 -7.94 9.18
N LYS A 476 -29.36 -7.11 10.11
CA LYS A 476 -28.69 -5.86 10.55
C LYS A 476 -27.50 -6.13 11.48
N ASN A 477 -26.52 -6.90 11.02
CA ASN A 477 -25.32 -7.24 11.77
C ASN A 477 -24.12 -7.49 10.83
N ARG A 478 -22.95 -7.84 11.38
CA ARG A 478 -21.74 -8.04 10.57
C ARG A 478 -21.88 -9.14 9.51
N ILE A 479 -22.72 -10.17 9.74
CA ILE A 479 -23.03 -11.18 8.70
C ILE A 479 -23.75 -10.52 7.52
N GLY A 480 -24.75 -9.67 7.76
CA GLY A 480 -25.41 -8.93 6.69
C GLY A 480 -24.48 -7.98 5.95
N LEU A 481 -23.60 -7.29 6.68
CA LEU A 481 -22.57 -6.43 6.09
C LEU A 481 -21.64 -7.21 5.15
N THR A 482 -21.17 -8.40 5.54
CA THR A 482 -20.35 -9.24 4.65
C THR A 482 -21.09 -9.67 3.38
N LYS A 483 -22.39 -9.99 3.49
CA LYS A 483 -23.20 -10.34 2.32
C LYS A 483 -23.38 -9.14 1.38
N TRP A 484 -23.53 -7.94 1.93
CA TRP A 484 -23.60 -6.70 1.16
C TRP A 484 -22.29 -6.38 0.42
N PHE A 485 -21.13 -6.59 1.05
CA PHE A 485 -19.83 -6.40 0.39
C PHE A 485 -19.66 -7.32 -0.81
N PHE A 486 -20.08 -8.58 -0.71
CA PHE A 486 -19.88 -9.57 -1.76
C PHE A 486 -21.09 -9.75 -2.69
N GLU A 487 -22.04 -8.81 -2.63
CA GLU A 487 -23.16 -8.77 -3.57
C GLU A 487 -22.66 -8.52 -5.00
N LYS A 488 -23.28 -9.19 -5.97
CA LYS A 488 -22.91 -9.10 -7.40
C LYS A 488 -23.00 -7.67 -7.95
N ASP A 489 -23.83 -6.84 -7.35
CA ASP A 489 -24.05 -5.46 -7.78
C ASP A 489 -23.22 -4.45 -6.96
N ASN A 490 -22.44 -4.90 -5.97
CA ASN A 490 -21.54 -4.01 -5.24
C ASN A 490 -20.40 -3.54 -6.17
N PRO A 491 -20.24 -2.23 -6.40
CA PRO A 491 -19.33 -1.74 -7.42
C PRO A 491 -17.88 -1.59 -6.97
N LEU A 492 -17.59 -1.67 -5.66
CA LEU A 492 -16.29 -1.32 -5.10
C LEU A 492 -15.47 -2.53 -4.66
N THR A 493 -16.08 -3.53 -4.00
CA THR A 493 -15.34 -4.64 -3.36
C THR A 493 -14.32 -5.31 -4.29
N SER A 494 -14.75 -5.68 -5.49
CA SER A 494 -13.89 -6.34 -6.46
C SER A 494 -12.82 -5.40 -7.03
N ARG A 495 -13.20 -4.16 -7.40
CA ARG A 495 -12.25 -3.15 -7.91
C ARG A 495 -11.15 -2.83 -6.91
N VAL A 496 -11.51 -2.63 -5.65
CA VAL A 496 -10.56 -2.31 -4.58
C VAL A 496 -9.61 -3.48 -4.34
N ALA A 497 -10.14 -4.72 -4.32
CA ALA A 497 -9.32 -5.91 -4.16
C ALA A 497 -8.32 -6.09 -5.32
N VAL A 498 -8.77 -6.02 -6.58
CA VAL A 498 -7.87 -6.19 -7.74
C VAL A 498 -6.87 -5.06 -7.86
N ASN A 499 -7.26 -3.81 -7.57
CA ASN A 499 -6.37 -2.66 -7.61
C ASN A 499 -5.24 -2.78 -6.58
N ARG A 500 -5.56 -3.25 -5.37
CA ARG A 500 -4.57 -3.46 -4.30
C ARG A 500 -3.60 -4.57 -4.64
N ILE A 501 -4.10 -5.69 -5.17
CA ILE A 501 -3.23 -6.78 -5.64
C ILE A 501 -2.37 -6.29 -6.80
N TRP A 502 -2.93 -5.57 -7.78
CA TRP A 502 -2.19 -4.97 -8.89
C TRP A 502 -1.04 -4.07 -8.39
N GLN A 503 -1.33 -3.18 -7.43
CA GLN A 503 -0.33 -2.30 -6.81
C GLN A 503 0.84 -3.07 -6.19
N GLN A 504 0.61 -4.27 -5.64
CA GLN A 504 1.70 -5.07 -5.07
C GLN A 504 2.74 -5.47 -6.13
N PHE A 505 2.31 -5.73 -7.36
CA PHE A 505 3.17 -6.20 -8.47
C PHE A 505 3.70 -5.07 -9.33
N PHE A 506 2.99 -3.94 -9.46
CA PHE A 506 3.41 -2.80 -10.29
C PHE A 506 3.83 -1.58 -9.48
N GLY A 507 3.71 -1.63 -8.16
CA GLY A 507 4.10 -0.56 -7.24
C GLY A 507 3.09 0.59 -7.15
N VAL A 508 2.20 0.73 -8.13
CA VAL A 508 1.08 1.70 -8.20
C VAL A 508 -0.16 0.94 -8.70
N GLY A 509 -1.33 1.23 -8.13
CA GLY A 509 -2.60 0.67 -8.60
C GLY A 509 -3.00 1.21 -9.97
N ILE A 510 -3.93 0.55 -10.65
CA ILE A 510 -4.63 1.14 -11.82
C ILE A 510 -5.29 2.46 -11.41
N VAL A 511 -5.83 2.50 -10.19
CA VAL A 511 -6.16 3.71 -9.43
C VAL A 511 -5.01 3.93 -8.45
N SER A 512 -4.26 5.02 -8.60
CA SER A 512 -3.05 5.29 -7.82
C SER A 512 -3.32 5.63 -6.34
N THR A 513 -4.57 5.93 -6.00
CA THR A 513 -5.09 6.16 -4.63
C THR A 513 -5.90 4.95 -4.15
N PRO A 514 -5.28 3.87 -3.66
CA PRO A 514 -5.99 2.62 -3.34
C PRO A 514 -6.97 2.71 -2.14
N ASP A 515 -6.89 3.78 -1.36
CA ASP A 515 -7.75 4.13 -0.23
C ASP A 515 -8.84 5.15 -0.57
N ASP A 516 -8.81 5.74 -1.77
CA ASP A 516 -9.81 6.68 -2.24
C ASP A 516 -10.17 6.45 -3.72
N PHE A 517 -11.31 5.81 -3.94
CA PHE A 517 -12.02 5.61 -5.20
C PHE A 517 -13.14 6.65 -5.37
N GLY A 518 -13.30 7.57 -4.42
CA GLY A 518 -14.28 8.63 -4.42
C GLY A 518 -13.89 9.79 -5.32
N SER A 519 -14.48 10.94 -5.05
CA SER A 519 -14.42 12.12 -5.92
C SER A 519 -13.11 12.91 -5.81
N GLN A 520 -12.28 12.60 -4.81
CA GLN A 520 -10.92 13.14 -4.63
C GLN A 520 -9.83 12.10 -4.99
N GLY A 521 -10.23 10.86 -5.24
CA GLY A 521 -9.37 9.81 -5.72
C GLY A 521 -8.83 10.07 -7.14
N SER A 522 -7.71 9.41 -7.44
CA SER A 522 -7.18 9.31 -8.80
C SER A 522 -8.15 8.59 -9.73
N LYS A 523 -8.05 8.90 -11.03
CA LYS A 523 -8.78 8.18 -12.07
C LYS A 523 -8.05 6.87 -12.39
N PRO A 524 -8.77 5.81 -12.77
CA PRO A 524 -8.12 4.63 -13.32
C PRO A 524 -7.39 4.98 -14.61
N ILE A 525 -6.10 4.62 -14.69
CA ILE A 525 -5.28 4.80 -15.91
C ILE A 525 -5.79 3.97 -17.10
N ASN A 526 -6.53 2.90 -16.79
CA ASN A 526 -7.19 2.02 -17.75
C ASN A 526 -8.52 1.53 -17.12
N PRO A 527 -9.62 2.27 -17.31
CA PRO A 527 -10.92 1.93 -16.71
C PRO A 527 -11.45 0.56 -17.18
N GLU A 528 -11.27 0.24 -18.46
CA GLU A 528 -11.76 -1.01 -19.06
C GLU A 528 -11.05 -2.24 -18.49
N LEU A 529 -9.72 -2.14 -18.30
CA LEU A 529 -8.93 -3.18 -17.64
C LEU A 529 -9.35 -3.36 -16.17
N LEU A 530 -9.56 -2.26 -15.42
CA LEU A 530 -10.00 -2.34 -14.03
C LEU A 530 -11.35 -3.07 -13.92
N ASP A 531 -12.30 -2.72 -14.78
CA ASP A 531 -13.62 -3.34 -14.82
C ASP A 531 -13.54 -4.81 -15.23
N TRP A 532 -12.74 -5.14 -16.25
CA TRP A 532 -12.53 -6.52 -16.69
C TRP A 532 -11.89 -7.37 -15.57
N LEU A 533 -10.87 -6.87 -14.88
CA LEU A 533 -10.23 -7.56 -13.77
C LEU A 533 -11.19 -7.75 -12.60
N ALA A 534 -11.91 -6.70 -12.22
CA ALA A 534 -12.87 -6.74 -11.11
C ALA A 534 -14.01 -7.72 -11.40
N TYR A 535 -14.57 -7.68 -12.62
CA TYR A 535 -15.60 -8.62 -13.05
C TYR A 535 -15.07 -10.06 -13.06
N THR A 536 -13.90 -10.30 -13.68
CA THR A 536 -13.29 -11.62 -13.80
C THR A 536 -12.97 -12.21 -12.43
N TYR A 537 -12.40 -11.41 -11.53
CA TYR A 537 -12.04 -11.87 -10.18
C TYR A 537 -13.27 -12.31 -9.36
N GLN A 538 -14.37 -11.56 -9.45
CA GLN A 538 -15.61 -11.88 -8.75
C GLN A 538 -16.39 -13.03 -9.40
N ASN A 539 -16.52 -13.05 -10.73
CA ASN A 539 -17.48 -13.92 -11.43
C ASN A 539 -16.85 -15.14 -12.09
N SER A 540 -15.62 -15.04 -12.58
CA SER A 540 -14.95 -16.12 -13.33
C SER A 540 -13.90 -16.86 -12.49
N ASP A 541 -13.23 -16.15 -11.59
CA ASP A 541 -12.25 -16.72 -10.65
C ASP A 541 -12.87 -17.10 -9.32
N GLU A 542 -14.11 -16.69 -9.04
CA GLU A 542 -14.81 -16.93 -7.77
C GLU A 542 -13.95 -16.56 -6.56
N TRP A 543 -13.29 -15.40 -6.63
CA TRP A 543 -12.41 -14.87 -5.60
C TRP A 543 -11.13 -15.68 -5.34
N ASP A 544 -10.70 -16.50 -6.30
CA ASP A 544 -9.42 -17.22 -6.26
C ASP A 544 -8.22 -16.25 -6.45
N THR A 545 -7.56 -15.93 -5.33
CA THR A 545 -6.44 -15.00 -5.30
C THR A 545 -5.19 -15.53 -6.03
N LYS A 546 -4.85 -16.81 -5.90
CA LYS A 546 -3.68 -17.39 -6.60
C LYS A 546 -3.88 -17.40 -8.11
N LYS A 547 -5.08 -17.71 -8.61
CA LYS A 547 -5.42 -17.67 -10.03
C LYS A 547 -5.33 -16.25 -10.58
N PHE A 548 -5.83 -15.26 -9.84
CA PHE A 548 -5.72 -13.85 -10.21
C PHE A 548 -4.26 -13.38 -10.28
N ILE A 549 -3.46 -13.69 -9.25
CA ILE A 549 -2.02 -13.38 -9.22
C ILE A 549 -1.28 -14.05 -10.37
N LYS A 550 -1.58 -15.33 -10.64
CA LYS A 550 -0.98 -16.07 -11.77
C LYS A 550 -1.24 -15.35 -13.09
N ARG A 551 -2.45 -14.83 -13.31
CA ARG A 551 -2.79 -14.06 -14.52
C ARG A 551 -1.90 -12.81 -14.67
N ILE A 552 -1.66 -12.08 -13.57
CA ILE A 552 -0.76 -10.91 -13.57
C ILE A 552 0.66 -11.33 -13.93
N VAL A 553 1.26 -12.26 -13.18
CA VAL A 553 2.69 -12.57 -13.35
C VAL A 553 3.00 -13.29 -14.67
N MET A 554 1.99 -13.90 -15.31
CA MET A 554 2.12 -14.53 -16.62
C MET A 554 2.00 -13.54 -17.79
N SER A 555 1.53 -12.31 -17.56
CA SER A 555 1.34 -11.31 -18.62
C SER A 555 2.67 -10.77 -19.13
N SER A 556 2.70 -10.39 -20.41
CA SER A 556 3.82 -9.68 -21.03
C SER A 556 4.10 -8.35 -20.35
N THR A 557 3.06 -7.66 -19.90
CA THR A 557 3.15 -6.42 -19.10
C THR A 557 3.98 -6.61 -17.83
N TYR A 558 3.87 -7.75 -17.15
CA TYR A 558 4.70 -8.06 -15.98
C TYR A 558 6.09 -8.57 -16.37
N ARG A 559 6.21 -9.31 -17.49
CA ARG A 559 7.44 -10.00 -17.91
C ARG A 559 8.40 -9.12 -18.72
N GLN A 560 7.98 -7.95 -19.19
CA GLN A 560 8.83 -7.00 -19.90
C GLN A 560 9.97 -6.44 -19.02
N SER A 561 10.99 -5.89 -19.67
CA SER A 561 12.14 -5.30 -19.01
C SER A 561 11.80 -3.99 -18.31
N SER A 562 12.57 -3.67 -17.27
CA SER A 562 12.53 -2.37 -16.59
C SER A 562 13.41 -1.31 -17.25
N LYS A 563 14.14 -1.66 -18.32
CA LYS A 563 14.93 -0.69 -19.09
C LYS A 563 14.02 0.33 -19.75
N ILE A 564 14.40 1.59 -19.64
CA ILE A 564 13.63 2.70 -20.17
C ILE A 564 14.07 2.96 -21.62
N LYS A 565 13.10 2.98 -22.55
CA LYS A 565 13.29 3.48 -23.92
C LYS A 565 13.28 5.01 -23.91
N ALA A 566 14.20 5.65 -24.63
CA ALA A 566 14.32 7.10 -24.65
C ALA A 566 13.05 7.76 -25.23
N GLU A 567 12.43 7.11 -26.21
CA GLU A 567 11.21 7.55 -26.88
C GLU A 567 10.03 7.55 -25.91
N ASN A 568 9.88 6.47 -25.12
CA ASN A 568 8.83 6.37 -24.10
C ASN A 568 9.03 7.41 -22.99
N LEU A 569 10.27 7.67 -22.56
CA LEU A 569 10.57 8.62 -21.47
C LEU A 569 10.12 10.05 -21.81
N ILE A 570 10.13 10.43 -23.09
CA ILE A 570 9.68 11.74 -23.56
C ILE A 570 8.16 11.87 -23.43
N ILE A 571 7.42 10.79 -23.64
CA ILE A 571 5.95 10.77 -23.67
C ILE A 571 5.36 10.51 -22.27
N ASP A 572 5.92 9.55 -21.53
CA ASP A 572 5.46 9.10 -20.22
C ASP A 572 6.65 8.89 -19.26
N PRO A 573 7.20 9.99 -18.70
CA PRO A 573 8.38 9.92 -17.83
C PRO A 573 8.15 9.13 -16.54
N ASP A 574 6.90 9.07 -16.07
CA ASP A 574 6.51 8.37 -14.84
C ASP A 574 6.19 6.89 -15.07
N ASN A 575 6.21 6.42 -16.32
CA ASN A 575 5.79 5.07 -16.72
C ASN A 575 4.36 4.72 -16.23
N THR A 576 3.46 5.71 -16.29
CA THR A 576 2.05 5.60 -15.91
C THR A 576 1.35 4.48 -16.68
N TYR A 577 1.65 4.33 -17.97
CA TYR A 577 0.97 3.40 -18.86
C TYR A 577 1.63 2.02 -18.96
N LEU A 578 2.72 1.79 -18.20
CA LEU A 578 3.45 0.51 -18.14
C LEU A 578 4.04 0.08 -19.48
N ALA A 579 4.63 1.01 -20.22
CA ALA A 579 5.40 0.72 -21.43
C ALA A 579 6.70 -0.06 -21.11
N GLN A 580 7.11 -0.08 -19.84
CA GLN A 580 8.15 -0.92 -19.28
C GLN A 580 7.74 -1.39 -17.87
N TYR A 581 8.45 -2.38 -17.33
CA TYR A 581 8.19 -2.81 -15.96
C TYR A 581 8.69 -1.74 -14.97
N PRO A 582 7.86 -1.30 -14.00
CA PRO A 582 8.26 -0.28 -13.05
C PRO A 582 9.32 -0.81 -12.09
N ARG A 583 10.42 -0.08 -11.96
CA ARG A 583 11.46 -0.38 -10.98
C ARG A 583 10.90 -0.30 -9.57
N GLN A 584 11.09 -1.36 -8.78
CA GLN A 584 10.49 -1.48 -7.46
C GLN A 584 11.49 -1.89 -6.39
N LYS A 585 11.47 -1.13 -5.29
CA LYS A 585 12.20 -1.46 -4.08
C LYS A 585 11.65 -2.72 -3.41
N LEU A 586 12.56 -3.45 -2.78
CA LEU A 586 12.23 -4.46 -1.79
C LEU A 586 11.61 -3.79 -0.57
N SER A 587 10.65 -4.45 0.08
CA SER A 587 10.15 -3.98 1.37
C SER A 587 11.21 -4.17 2.46
N ALA A 588 11.08 -3.45 3.58
CA ALA A 588 11.94 -3.63 4.75
C ALA A 588 12.19 -5.10 5.12
N GLU A 589 11.13 -5.91 5.12
CA GLU A 589 11.19 -7.33 5.42
C GLU A 589 12.03 -8.08 4.38
N MET A 590 11.81 -7.80 3.09
CA MET A 590 12.52 -8.44 1.99
C MET A 590 14.01 -8.10 1.97
N VAL A 591 14.42 -6.88 2.37
CA VAL A 591 15.83 -6.48 2.42
C VAL A 591 16.59 -7.35 3.42
N ARG A 592 16.06 -7.47 4.65
CA ARG A 592 16.65 -8.33 5.69
C ARG A 592 16.54 -9.81 5.34
N ASP A 593 15.38 -10.25 4.85
CA ASP A 593 15.15 -11.65 4.48
C ASP A 593 16.05 -12.07 3.31
N ASN A 594 16.37 -11.17 2.37
CA ASN A 594 17.33 -11.41 1.29
C ASN A 594 18.72 -11.70 1.86
N ALA A 595 19.19 -10.90 2.81
CA ALA A 595 20.49 -11.11 3.46
C ALA A 595 20.54 -12.45 4.22
N LEU A 596 19.50 -12.79 4.98
CA LEU A 596 19.43 -14.06 5.70
C LEU A 596 19.33 -15.26 4.75
N ALA A 597 18.55 -15.15 3.67
CA ALA A 597 18.36 -16.25 2.72
C ALA A 597 19.63 -16.53 1.91
N SER A 598 20.24 -15.48 1.34
CA SER A 598 21.46 -15.60 0.52
C SER A 598 22.67 -16.06 1.33
N SER A 599 22.78 -15.65 2.60
CA SER A 599 23.83 -16.15 3.51
C SER A 599 23.57 -17.57 4.05
N GLY A 600 22.37 -18.12 3.84
CA GLY A 600 21.98 -19.44 4.37
C GLY A 600 21.65 -19.46 5.86
N MET A 601 21.49 -18.28 6.49
CA MET A 601 21.16 -18.14 7.92
C MET A 601 19.65 -18.17 8.19
N LEU A 602 18.81 -17.95 7.18
CA LEU A 602 17.35 -17.85 7.34
C LEU A 602 16.74 -19.13 7.92
N VAL A 603 16.05 -18.98 9.05
CA VAL A 603 15.23 -20.04 9.65
C VAL A 603 13.85 -20.06 9.00
N LYS A 604 13.53 -21.16 8.32
CA LYS A 604 12.31 -21.34 7.52
C LYS A 604 11.08 -21.77 8.33
N ARG A 605 11.13 -21.69 9.67
CA ARG A 605 10.00 -22.07 10.54
C ARG A 605 8.85 -21.08 10.35
N ILE A 606 7.68 -21.62 10.01
CA ILE A 606 6.45 -20.85 9.83
C ILE A 606 5.65 -20.79 11.14
N GLY A 607 5.11 -19.61 11.42
CA GLY A 607 4.21 -19.35 12.55
C GLY A 607 4.88 -19.28 13.92
N GLY A 608 4.08 -19.18 14.98
CA GLY A 608 4.52 -19.14 16.37
C GLY A 608 4.87 -17.74 16.88
N PRO A 609 5.30 -17.58 18.13
CA PRO A 609 5.51 -16.27 18.72
C PRO A 609 6.46 -15.38 17.92
N SER A 610 6.20 -14.07 17.98
CA SER A 610 7.10 -13.06 17.46
C SER A 610 8.41 -13.07 18.25
N VAL A 611 9.51 -12.72 17.59
CA VAL A 611 10.88 -12.81 18.09
C VAL A 611 11.56 -11.45 18.08
N LYS A 612 12.57 -11.29 18.93
CA LYS A 612 13.38 -10.06 19.06
C LYS A 612 14.76 -10.31 18.47
N PRO A 613 15.00 -10.03 17.17
CA PRO A 613 16.33 -10.15 16.56
C PRO A 613 17.31 -9.10 17.12
N MET A 614 18.56 -9.09 16.68
CA MET A 614 19.53 -8.08 17.10
C MET A 614 19.08 -6.66 16.68
N GLN A 615 19.27 -5.69 17.55
CA GLN A 615 19.11 -4.26 17.27
C GLN A 615 20.06 -3.44 18.16
N PRO A 616 20.27 -2.13 17.88
CA PRO A 616 21.05 -1.25 18.75
C PRO A 616 20.49 -1.16 20.19
N GLU A 617 21.39 -1.06 21.17
CA GLU A 617 21.04 -0.92 22.58
C GLU A 617 20.39 0.45 22.89
N GLY A 618 19.60 0.52 23.97
CA GLY A 618 19.06 1.77 24.52
C GLY A 618 17.79 2.34 23.87
N LEU A 619 17.39 1.84 22.69
CA LEU A 619 16.22 2.40 21.96
C LEU A 619 14.88 2.28 22.70
N TRP A 620 14.69 1.24 23.51
CA TRP A 620 13.47 1.08 24.31
C TRP A 620 13.49 1.91 25.59
N ASP A 621 14.68 2.28 26.07
CA ASP A 621 14.87 3.01 27.33
C ASP A 621 14.38 4.47 27.19
N GLU A 622 14.47 5.04 25.98
CA GLU A 622 14.05 6.42 25.70
C GLU A 622 12.52 6.61 25.74
N VAL A 623 11.74 5.54 25.57
CA VAL A 623 10.27 5.59 25.52
C VAL A 623 9.59 5.00 26.75
N THR A 624 10.35 4.65 27.80
CA THR A 624 9.76 4.16 29.06
C THR A 624 9.07 5.28 29.83
N GLY A 625 7.94 5.77 29.30
CA GLY A 625 7.04 6.72 29.94
C GLY A 625 6.19 6.10 31.06
N GLY A 626 6.76 5.19 31.86
CA GLY A 626 6.13 4.66 33.09
C GLY A 626 5.69 3.19 33.09
N GLY A 627 5.68 2.49 31.95
CA GLY A 627 4.93 1.22 31.80
C GLY A 627 5.46 -0.04 32.51
N GLY A 628 6.71 -0.08 32.98
CA GLY A 628 7.30 -1.29 33.58
C GLY A 628 7.13 -2.57 32.74
N GLY A 629 7.37 -3.75 33.32
CA GLY A 629 7.02 -5.04 32.68
C GLY A 629 7.99 -5.56 31.60
N SER A 630 7.54 -6.58 30.84
CA SER A 630 8.35 -7.33 29.87
C SER A 630 8.84 -6.53 28.65
N LEU A 631 8.27 -5.33 28.44
CA LEU A 631 8.61 -4.43 27.33
C LEU A 631 9.38 -3.16 27.74
N ALA A 632 9.85 -3.10 28.99
CA ALA A 632 10.66 -1.98 29.48
C ALA A 632 12.02 -1.92 28.76
N PHE A 633 12.66 -3.06 28.56
CA PHE A 633 13.98 -3.17 27.93
C PHE A 633 13.93 -4.11 26.74
N TYR A 634 14.69 -3.78 25.70
CA TYR A 634 14.87 -4.69 24.57
C TYR A 634 15.92 -5.75 24.93
N VAL A 635 15.49 -7.00 25.00
CA VAL A 635 16.38 -8.14 25.16
C VAL A 635 16.29 -8.97 23.88
N PRO A 636 17.36 -9.03 23.06
CA PRO A 636 17.38 -9.91 21.90
C PRO A 636 17.17 -11.37 22.32
N ASP A 637 16.42 -12.12 21.51
CA ASP A 637 16.31 -13.56 21.65
C ASP A 637 17.64 -14.27 21.32
N THR A 638 17.70 -15.57 21.54
CA THR A 638 18.89 -16.39 21.29
C THR A 638 18.64 -17.48 20.24
N GLY A 639 19.70 -18.02 19.65
CA GLY A 639 19.64 -19.17 18.74
C GLY A 639 18.89 -18.86 17.45
N GLU A 640 18.07 -19.79 16.98
CA GLU A 640 17.30 -19.66 15.73
C GLU A 640 16.38 -18.43 15.70
N ASN A 641 15.94 -17.95 16.86
CA ASN A 641 15.02 -16.81 16.94
C ASN A 641 15.64 -15.51 16.39
N LEU A 642 16.96 -15.39 16.40
CA LEU A 642 17.67 -14.25 15.81
C LEU A 642 17.55 -14.19 14.28
N PHE A 643 17.32 -15.32 13.64
CA PHE A 643 17.39 -15.48 12.17
C PHE A 643 16.06 -15.88 11.54
N ARG A 644 14.95 -15.72 12.28
CA ARG A 644 13.62 -15.89 11.70
C ARG A 644 13.35 -14.82 10.66
N ARG A 645 12.43 -15.15 9.75
CA ARG A 645 11.88 -14.22 8.78
C ARG A 645 11.37 -12.95 9.44
N SER A 646 11.59 -11.82 8.78
CA SER A 646 11.30 -10.49 9.29
C SER A 646 9.83 -10.27 9.68
N LEU A 647 8.90 -11.00 9.02
CA LEU A 647 7.48 -11.05 9.40
C LEU A 647 7.23 -11.41 10.87
N TYR A 648 8.12 -12.20 11.48
CA TYR A 648 8.02 -12.64 12.88
C TYR A 648 8.69 -11.67 13.85
N THR A 649 9.21 -10.53 13.41
CA THR A 649 9.85 -9.56 14.30
C THR A 649 8.81 -8.93 15.21
N PHE A 650 9.09 -8.92 16.52
CA PHE A 650 8.24 -8.31 17.54
C PHE A 650 8.02 -6.82 17.23
N TRP A 651 6.76 -6.44 17.10
CA TRP A 651 6.36 -5.09 16.75
C TRP A 651 5.80 -4.32 17.94
N LYS A 652 6.67 -3.63 18.68
CA LYS A 652 6.28 -2.66 19.70
C LYS A 652 5.84 -1.37 19.01
N ARG A 653 4.59 -0.95 19.16
CA ARG A 653 4.05 0.19 18.38
C ARG A 653 4.71 1.51 18.71
N THR A 654 5.09 1.75 19.96
CA THR A 654 5.77 3.00 20.35
C THR A 654 7.22 3.07 19.90
N VAL A 655 7.90 1.92 19.73
CA VAL A 655 9.26 1.83 19.16
C VAL A 655 9.36 0.60 18.25
N PRO A 656 8.91 0.75 16.98
CA PRO A 656 9.01 -0.31 16.00
C PRO A 656 10.46 -0.69 15.69
N PRO A 657 10.70 -1.84 15.01
CA PRO A 657 12.06 -2.26 14.65
C PRO A 657 12.79 -1.17 13.83
N PRO A 658 13.93 -0.66 14.30
CA PRO A 658 14.55 0.56 13.76
C PRO A 658 15.02 0.39 12.31
N SER A 659 15.61 -0.76 11.98
CA SER A 659 16.05 -1.09 10.63
C SER A 659 14.85 -1.10 9.66
N MET A 660 13.70 -1.64 10.07
CA MET A 660 12.51 -1.66 9.23
C MET A 660 11.91 -0.27 9.01
N MET A 661 11.94 0.59 10.04
CA MET A 661 11.53 1.99 9.92
C MET A 661 12.41 2.77 8.92
N ILE A 662 13.73 2.53 8.91
CA ILE A 662 14.66 3.12 7.93
C ILE A 662 14.30 2.71 6.49
N PHE A 663 13.79 1.48 6.30
CA PHE A 663 13.30 0.95 5.03
C PHE A 663 11.78 1.12 4.84
N ASP A 664 11.22 2.22 5.37
CA ASP A 664 9.86 2.70 5.12
C ASP A 664 8.72 1.73 5.54
N ALA A 665 8.96 0.85 6.52
CA ALA A 665 7.88 0.08 7.13
C ALA A 665 6.95 1.00 7.94
N PRO A 666 5.62 0.82 7.85
CA PRO A 666 4.66 1.66 8.58
C PRO A 666 4.64 1.30 10.08
N THR A 667 4.36 2.27 10.95
CA THR A 667 4.33 2.06 12.41
C THR A 667 3.27 1.08 12.90
N ARG A 668 2.28 0.74 12.06
CA ARG A 668 1.06 -0.06 12.37
C ARG A 668 0.16 0.58 13.44
N ASP A 669 0.20 1.91 13.55
CA ASP A 669 -0.77 2.66 14.35
C ASP A 669 -2.16 2.74 13.70
N PHE A 670 -2.20 2.85 12.38
CA PHE A 670 -3.39 3.02 11.55
C PHE A 670 -3.28 2.14 10.29
N CYS A 671 -4.41 1.94 9.60
CA CYS A 671 -4.45 1.13 8.38
C CYS A 671 -3.65 1.83 7.28
N VAL A 672 -2.64 1.17 6.72
CA VAL A 672 -1.80 1.73 5.65
C VAL A 672 -1.96 0.92 4.37
N THR A 673 -2.50 1.56 3.32
CA THR A 673 -2.71 0.96 1.99
C THR A 673 -1.55 1.19 1.03
N VAL A 674 -0.69 2.18 1.30
CA VAL A 674 0.50 2.53 0.52
C VAL A 674 1.65 2.81 1.48
N ARG A 675 2.75 2.05 1.34
CA ARG A 675 3.99 2.36 2.05
C ARG A 675 4.70 3.54 1.39
N GLN A 676 5.36 4.36 2.21
CA GLN A 676 6.30 5.35 1.71
C GLN A 676 7.45 4.65 0.97
N LYS A 677 8.07 5.38 0.04
CA LYS A 677 9.23 4.90 -0.71
C LYS A 677 10.25 6.03 -0.71
N THR A 678 11.28 5.92 0.11
CA THR A 678 12.36 6.90 0.22
C THR A 678 13.68 6.27 -0.18
N SER A 679 14.61 7.08 -0.69
CA SER A 679 16.01 6.70 -0.94
C SER A 679 16.88 7.63 -0.11
N THR A 680 17.33 7.17 1.06
CA THR A 680 18.11 7.99 1.98
C THR A 680 19.50 7.40 2.20
N PRO A 681 20.53 8.22 2.46
CA PRO A 681 21.85 7.71 2.84
C PRO A 681 21.82 6.81 4.09
N LEU A 682 20.83 6.99 4.97
CA LEU A 682 20.64 6.15 6.16
C LEU A 682 20.35 4.69 5.80
N GLN A 683 19.63 4.42 4.70
CA GLN A 683 19.39 3.06 4.22
C GLN A 683 20.71 2.37 3.84
N SER A 684 21.57 3.05 3.09
CA SER A 684 22.91 2.54 2.75
C SER A 684 23.78 2.35 3.99
N LEU A 685 23.75 3.30 4.94
CA LEU A 685 24.48 3.17 6.20
C LEU A 685 23.97 2.00 7.05
N ALA A 686 22.66 1.75 7.07
CA ALA A 686 22.09 0.61 7.78
C ALA A 686 22.61 -0.72 7.22
N LEU A 687 22.63 -0.88 5.89
CA LEU A 687 23.19 -2.09 5.24
C LEU A 687 24.68 -2.31 5.55
N MET A 688 25.45 -1.24 5.78
CA MET A 688 26.88 -1.34 6.11
C MET A 688 27.16 -1.56 7.60
N ASN A 689 26.25 -1.18 8.50
CA ASN A 689 26.55 -1.08 9.94
C ASN A 689 25.62 -1.90 10.84
N ASP A 690 24.42 -2.29 10.40
CA ASP A 690 23.54 -3.13 11.20
C ASP A 690 24.20 -4.51 11.37
N PRO A 691 24.36 -5.01 12.62
CA PRO A 691 25.01 -6.29 12.89
C PRO A 691 24.42 -7.46 12.10
N GLN A 692 23.15 -7.41 11.75
CA GLN A 692 22.49 -8.48 11.01
C GLN A 692 22.99 -8.59 9.56
N PHE A 693 23.27 -7.48 8.88
CA PHE A 693 23.83 -7.49 7.53
C PHE A 693 25.32 -7.86 7.55
N LEU A 694 26.05 -7.39 8.55
CA LEU A 694 27.46 -7.76 8.75
C LEU A 694 27.62 -9.26 9.00
N LEU A 695 26.80 -9.86 9.87
CA LEU A 695 26.83 -11.31 10.11
C LEU A 695 26.45 -12.12 8.87
N ALA A 696 25.47 -11.65 8.09
CA ALA A 696 25.11 -12.29 6.82
C ALA A 696 26.26 -12.24 5.80
N ALA A 697 26.90 -11.08 5.66
CA ALA A 697 28.09 -10.89 4.82
C ALA A 697 29.25 -11.78 5.26
N GLU A 698 29.55 -11.82 6.56
CA GLU A 698 30.62 -12.64 7.12
C GLU A 698 30.36 -14.13 6.88
N ASN A 699 29.17 -14.61 7.19
CA ASN A 699 28.83 -16.03 7.03
C ASN A 699 28.91 -16.46 5.55
N LEU A 700 28.38 -15.64 4.63
CA LEU A 700 28.42 -15.95 3.20
C LEU A 700 29.84 -15.89 2.64
N SER A 701 30.56 -14.79 2.91
CA SER A 701 31.92 -14.59 2.40
C SER A 701 32.87 -15.67 2.91
N ASN A 702 32.82 -16.02 4.20
CA ASN A 702 33.67 -17.07 4.77
C ASN A 702 33.39 -18.43 4.11
N LYS A 703 32.10 -18.79 3.97
CA LYS A 703 31.69 -20.05 3.35
C LYS A 703 32.21 -20.18 1.91
N ILE A 704 32.09 -19.13 1.10
CA ILE A 704 32.57 -19.14 -0.29
C ILE A 704 34.10 -19.12 -0.34
N PHE A 705 34.75 -18.35 0.54
CA PHE A 705 36.21 -18.24 0.56
C PHE A 705 36.90 -19.57 0.89
N GLU A 706 36.28 -20.40 1.72
CA GLU A 706 36.78 -21.71 2.13
C GLU A 706 36.62 -22.81 1.06
N GLU A 707 35.92 -22.53 -0.05
CA GLU A 707 35.83 -23.45 -1.18
C GLU A 707 37.16 -23.49 -1.95
N SER A 708 37.97 -24.51 -1.67
CA SER A 708 39.34 -24.66 -2.20
C SER A 708 39.42 -24.98 -3.70
N ASN A 709 38.29 -25.31 -4.32
CA ASN A 709 38.19 -25.66 -5.74
C ASN A 709 37.89 -24.46 -6.65
N LEU A 710 37.79 -23.26 -6.09
CA LEU A 710 37.46 -22.03 -6.83
C LEU A 710 38.62 -21.04 -6.76
N GLU A 711 38.95 -20.43 -7.91
CA GLU A 711 39.83 -19.28 -7.97
C GLU A 711 39.12 -18.01 -7.45
N ILE A 712 39.87 -16.94 -7.24
CA ILE A 712 39.31 -15.70 -6.66
C ILE A 712 38.18 -15.11 -7.53
N ASP A 713 38.34 -15.12 -8.86
CA ASP A 713 37.30 -14.65 -9.79
C ASP A 713 36.02 -15.46 -9.66
N ASP A 714 36.13 -16.79 -9.58
CA ASP A 714 34.97 -17.68 -9.43
C ASP A 714 34.28 -17.46 -8.08
N LYS A 715 35.03 -17.17 -7.02
CA LYS A 715 34.50 -16.81 -5.71
C LYS A 715 33.73 -15.49 -5.76
N ILE A 716 34.27 -14.47 -6.43
CA ILE A 716 33.60 -13.18 -6.62
C ILE A 716 32.30 -13.36 -7.42
N ILE A 717 32.35 -14.12 -8.52
CA ILE A 717 31.17 -14.42 -9.34
C ILE A 717 30.13 -15.14 -8.49
N LYS A 718 30.52 -16.15 -7.72
CA LYS A 718 29.59 -16.91 -6.86
C LYS A 718 28.96 -16.03 -5.79
N LEU A 719 29.75 -15.18 -5.12
CA LEU A 719 29.27 -14.22 -4.12
C LEU A 719 28.24 -13.26 -4.74
N TYR A 720 28.61 -12.65 -5.87
CA TYR A 720 27.76 -11.73 -6.60
C TYR A 720 26.43 -12.39 -6.99
N ARG A 721 26.49 -13.53 -7.68
CA ARG A 721 25.29 -14.29 -8.10
C ARG A 721 24.41 -14.69 -6.93
N THR A 722 24.99 -15.07 -5.79
CA THR A 722 24.21 -15.51 -4.62
C THR A 722 23.36 -14.37 -4.05
N ILE A 723 23.86 -13.14 -4.09
CA ILE A 723 23.18 -11.96 -3.53
C ILE A 723 22.26 -11.29 -4.57
N THR A 724 22.73 -11.15 -5.81
CA THR A 724 22.02 -10.41 -6.87
C THR A 724 21.16 -11.30 -7.76
N ALA A 725 21.32 -12.63 -7.72
CA ALA A 725 20.64 -13.60 -8.57
C ALA A 725 20.93 -13.47 -10.08
N ARG A 726 22.04 -12.81 -10.47
CA ARG A 726 22.51 -12.74 -11.86
C ARG A 726 24.03 -12.77 -11.96
N MET A 727 24.55 -13.03 -13.15
CA MET A 727 25.98 -12.90 -13.42
C MET A 727 26.43 -11.43 -13.36
N PRO A 728 27.63 -11.13 -12.79
CA PRO A 728 28.28 -9.85 -13.04
C PRO A 728 28.74 -9.79 -14.50
N ASN A 729 28.64 -8.61 -15.11
CA ASN A 729 29.29 -8.37 -16.40
C ASN A 729 30.81 -8.17 -16.23
N SER A 730 31.55 -8.12 -17.34
CA SER A 730 33.02 -7.99 -17.31
C SER A 730 33.50 -6.70 -16.62
N ILE A 731 32.77 -5.60 -16.75
CA ILE A 731 33.09 -4.33 -16.10
C ILE A 731 32.87 -4.44 -14.59
N GLU A 732 31.76 -5.03 -14.16
CA GLU A 732 31.45 -5.27 -12.75
C GLU A 732 32.49 -6.18 -12.11
N LEU A 733 32.85 -7.30 -12.75
CA LEU A 733 33.87 -8.22 -12.25
C LEU A 733 35.22 -7.52 -12.08
N ASN A 734 35.65 -6.74 -13.08
CA ASN A 734 36.90 -5.98 -13.00
C ASN A 734 36.88 -4.97 -11.84
N LYS A 735 35.77 -4.28 -11.61
CA LYS A 735 35.61 -3.33 -10.49
C LYS A 735 35.63 -4.03 -9.12
N LEU A 736 35.00 -5.20 -9.01
CA LEU A 736 35.00 -5.99 -7.78
C LEU A 736 36.41 -6.51 -7.45
N ASN A 737 37.15 -6.95 -8.45
CA ASN A 737 38.57 -7.32 -8.32
C ASN A 737 39.43 -6.13 -7.88
N GLN A 738 39.26 -4.98 -8.52
CA GLN A 738 39.99 -3.76 -8.14
C GLN A 738 39.70 -3.36 -6.69
N TYR A 739 38.44 -3.40 -6.26
CA TYR A 739 38.06 -3.10 -4.88
C TYR A 739 38.72 -4.06 -3.89
N LEU A 740 38.76 -5.36 -4.19
CA LEU A 740 39.39 -6.37 -3.33
C LEU A 740 40.88 -6.05 -3.11
N GLU A 741 41.61 -5.73 -4.18
CA GLU A 741 43.03 -5.37 -4.11
C GLU A 741 43.25 -4.03 -3.39
N GLU A 742 42.41 -3.03 -3.61
CA GLU A 742 42.47 -1.74 -2.91
C GLU A 742 42.29 -1.91 -1.40
N VAL A 743 41.28 -2.66 -0.96
CA VAL A 743 41.00 -2.90 0.47
C VAL A 743 42.15 -3.65 1.15
N LYS A 744 42.70 -4.67 0.47
CA LYS A 744 43.87 -5.44 0.92
C LYS A 744 45.08 -4.54 1.15
N ASN A 745 45.34 -3.61 0.22
CA ASN A 745 46.47 -2.69 0.29
C ASN A 745 46.30 -1.55 1.31
N ILE A 746 45.09 -1.00 1.42
CA ILE A 746 44.82 0.14 2.33
C ILE A 746 44.82 -0.30 3.79
N SER A 747 44.28 -1.48 4.07
CA SER A 747 43.99 -1.89 5.46
C SER A 747 45.01 -2.86 6.04
N ASN A 748 46.00 -3.33 5.25
CA ASN A 748 46.97 -4.36 5.65
C ASN A 748 46.29 -5.62 6.23
N ILE A 749 45.08 -5.93 5.75
CA ILE A 749 44.26 -7.06 6.19
C ILE A 749 44.49 -8.28 5.29
N THR A 750 44.06 -9.44 5.76
CA THR A 750 44.12 -10.69 5.00
C THR A 750 43.17 -10.67 3.80
N GLU A 751 43.43 -11.51 2.80
CA GLU A 751 42.55 -11.66 1.63
C GLU A 751 41.13 -12.13 2.03
N LYS A 752 41.02 -12.92 3.11
CA LYS A 752 39.74 -13.34 3.69
C LYS A 752 38.94 -12.15 4.24
N GLU A 753 39.57 -11.23 4.97
CA GLU A 753 38.94 -10.02 5.51
C GLU A 753 38.57 -9.02 4.40
N ALA A 754 39.39 -8.91 3.35
CA ALA A 754 39.05 -8.13 2.16
C ALA A 754 37.84 -8.72 1.43
N PHE A 755 37.74 -10.06 1.32
CA PHE A 755 36.60 -10.75 0.72
C PHE A 755 35.31 -10.62 1.56
N PHE A 756 35.42 -10.52 2.89
CA PHE A 756 34.31 -10.11 3.74
C PHE A 756 33.83 -8.69 3.43
N SER A 757 34.76 -7.74 3.32
CA SER A 757 34.45 -6.34 2.94
C SER A 757 33.77 -6.25 1.57
N LEU A 758 34.14 -7.15 0.64
CA LEU A 758 33.46 -7.29 -0.64
C LEU A 758 32.02 -7.80 -0.49
N GLY A 759 31.76 -8.74 0.41
CA GLY A 759 30.41 -9.19 0.74
C GLY A 759 29.52 -8.05 1.25
N VAL A 760 30.04 -7.21 2.14
CA VAL A 760 29.35 -6.01 2.64
C VAL A 760 29.04 -5.04 1.49
N LEU A 761 30.00 -4.80 0.59
CA LEU A 761 29.80 -3.96 -0.59
C LEU A 761 28.68 -4.51 -1.48
N VAL A 762 28.69 -5.81 -1.79
CA VAL A 762 27.69 -6.41 -2.68
C VAL A 762 26.29 -6.32 -2.06
N TYR A 763 26.13 -6.55 -0.75
CA TYR A 763 24.87 -6.31 -0.04
C TYR A 763 24.43 -4.83 0.01
N ASN A 764 25.33 -3.89 -0.29
CA ASN A 764 25.00 -2.46 -0.33
C ASN A 764 24.62 -1.96 -1.74
N LEU A 765 24.75 -2.80 -2.77
CA LEU A 765 24.39 -2.39 -4.13
C LEU A 765 22.89 -2.10 -4.21
N ASP A 766 22.53 -1.09 -5.01
CA ASP A 766 21.14 -0.70 -5.25
C ASP A 766 20.30 -1.91 -5.70
N GLU A 767 20.84 -2.81 -6.52
CA GLU A 767 20.21 -4.05 -6.97
C GLU A 767 19.76 -4.99 -5.83
N THR A 768 20.41 -4.95 -4.67
CA THR A 768 20.02 -5.76 -3.50
C THR A 768 18.84 -5.19 -2.75
N THR A 769 18.47 -3.94 -3.04
CA THR A 769 17.29 -3.25 -2.51
C THR A 769 16.16 -3.16 -3.53
N GLN A 770 16.29 -3.81 -4.68
CA GLN A 770 15.34 -3.77 -5.79
C GLN A 770 14.94 -5.18 -6.25
N LYS A 771 13.73 -5.31 -6.81
CA LYS A 771 13.20 -6.56 -7.38
C LYS A 771 13.78 -6.88 -8.76
N SER A 772 14.10 -5.84 -9.53
CA SER A 772 14.42 -5.90 -10.97
C SER A 772 15.46 -4.87 -11.36
#